data_AF-A0A5N7C765-F1
#
_entry.id   AF-A0A5N7C765-F1
#
_cell.length_a   1.000
_cell.length_b   1.000
_cell.length_c   1.000
_cell.angle_alpha   90.00
_cell.angle_beta   90.00
_cell.angle_gamma   90.00
#
_symmetry.space_group_name_H-M   'P 1'
#
loop_
_entity.id
_entity.type
_entity.pdbx_description
1 polymer ?
#
loop_
_entity_poly.entity_id
_entity_poly.type
_entity_poly.pdbx_seq_one_letter_code
_entity_poly.pdbx_strand_id
1 'polypeptide(L)'
;MTSRLSEKDGVAKNDTGNATIAETSTPGKGNVHYVNRAESDPLPEYEGELIPGYDANLMRARATLSSAEEKKLLRRIDWHLIPLLAVIYMLKSVDFTNISWGIVLCCHAAVTNRQGLYTVRFFLGLFEAGLWPGMLVQLCYWYRPDEIAPRIVLVTILGNFIPSTSSWLSEKEQIFIQARLPSNSPRAAEANFDLRELTTTFKNKRVWLFLFCWAFFTVGTTGLTFYQPTVIANLGFTSIGETQLLNIPSAVFAVILTVVFGILADTGRIPLPAIPLAFMVVIEACYGVLYAFPNTGGVYGATILAGGFSTAWYVMMWPWRVQTTEGATGSAFAIAFANSYGQIGGAVGSQLFNSRYAPRYTTSFGIGMAFVGMAIIMNLITWTFTWQVDVDTRKLKRIRLSAAKQNQAVLDDEKFNVYAYVGENRLPDVLLTSHIDTVPPFIPYSLHVLSSKTGSFNNRTDLVIAGRGTADAKASVAAIVFAALETLRDNPDASIGLLFDVGEENSEPTELSLVAAHKGGLGFKLVAEGKAAHSGYPWLGDSAISSILPVLAHLDSLEDVPPEDGGLLQSGTLGKSTLNIGLVSGGVAANVVPAHAEATISVRLAAGIPEDTRIIIENAVEAITGDDAGVYLDFVDRTSGASPQYFDADIDGFDVIIVNYGTDASSLEIHDQGTQRVRRYLYGPGSIHAAHGDNEAITVGELEEAVRGYKRLISAVL
;
A
#
# COMPACT_ATOMS: atom_id res chain seq x y z
N MET A 1 -38.88 -56.34 34.71
CA MET A 1 -39.78 -55.24 35.13
C MET A 1 -38.95 -54.32 36.01
N THR A 2 -38.79 -53.06 35.60
CA THR A 2 -38.56 -51.87 36.46
C THR A 2 -38.00 -52.08 37.88
N SER A 3 -36.86 -51.47 38.18
CA SER A 3 -36.63 -50.65 39.40
C SER A 3 -35.16 -50.24 39.46
N ARG A 4 -34.82 -48.94 39.43
CA ARG A 4 -34.92 -47.93 40.50
C ARG A 4 -33.86 -48.11 41.61
N LEU A 5 -32.98 -47.10 41.66
CA LEU A 5 -32.58 -46.29 42.84
C LEU A 5 -31.86 -47.00 44.00
N SER A 6 -30.63 -46.57 44.33
CA SER A 6 -30.32 -45.48 45.27
C SER A 6 -28.81 -45.18 45.24
N GLU A 7 -28.39 -43.91 45.14
CA GLU A 7 -27.71 -43.12 46.22
C GLU A 7 -26.38 -43.73 46.73
N LYS A 8 -25.27 -43.01 46.96
CA LYS A 8 -24.89 -41.59 46.87
C LYS A 8 -23.37 -41.51 47.14
N ASP A 9 -22.78 -40.39 46.70
CA ASP A 9 -21.56 -39.73 47.21
C ASP A 9 -20.17 -40.33 46.95
N GLY A 10 -19.28 -39.44 46.44
CA GLY A 10 -17.85 -39.47 46.77
C GLY A 10 -16.87 -39.39 45.60
N VAL A 11 -16.60 -38.15 45.14
CA VAL A 11 -15.28 -37.62 44.72
C VAL A 11 -14.37 -38.52 43.86
N ALA A 12 -14.13 -38.15 42.59
CA ALA A 12 -13.01 -38.66 41.81
C ALA A 12 -12.22 -37.50 41.17
N LYS A 13 -10.90 -37.56 41.39
CA LYS A 13 -9.84 -36.64 40.98
C LYS A 13 -9.71 -36.55 39.46
N ASN A 14 -9.42 -35.34 38.97
CA ASN A 14 -8.85 -35.10 37.64
C ASN A 14 -7.34 -35.36 37.71
N ASP A 15 -6.86 -36.35 36.95
CA ASP A 15 -5.45 -36.51 36.60
C ASP A 15 -5.23 -36.08 35.15
N THR A 16 -4.13 -35.37 34.96
CA THR A 16 -3.64 -34.70 33.77
C THR A 16 -3.14 -35.68 32.70
N GLY A 17 -3.57 -35.49 31.45
CA GLY A 17 -3.12 -36.27 30.30
C GLY A 17 -2.80 -35.35 29.11
N ASN A 18 -1.51 -35.23 28.82
CA ASN A 18 -0.86 -34.55 27.69
C ASN A 18 -1.68 -34.49 26.38
N ALA A 19 -1.97 -33.27 25.92
CA ALA A 19 -2.31 -33.00 24.52
C ALA A 19 -1.08 -32.41 23.81
N THR A 20 -0.28 -33.29 23.20
CA THR A 20 0.75 -32.92 22.23
C THR A 20 0.09 -32.27 21.03
N ILE A 21 0.31 -30.96 20.85
CA ILE A 21 0.01 -30.24 19.61
C ILE A 21 1.03 -30.71 18.57
N ALA A 22 0.56 -31.42 17.55
CA ALA A 22 1.39 -31.83 16.43
C ALA A 22 1.72 -30.60 15.58
N GLU A 23 2.97 -30.10 15.69
CA GLU A 23 3.55 -29.16 14.75
C GLU A 23 3.68 -29.83 13.38
N THR A 24 2.91 -29.37 12.40
CA THR A 24 3.25 -29.51 10.99
C THR A 24 3.76 -28.17 10.48
N SER A 25 5.01 -27.83 10.80
CA SER A 25 5.73 -26.73 10.18
C SER A 25 6.36 -27.22 8.87
N THR A 26 5.83 -26.74 7.73
CA THR A 26 6.57 -26.81 6.47
C THR A 26 7.14 -25.41 6.22
N PRO A 27 8.48 -25.23 6.17
CA PRO A 27 9.08 -23.91 6.02
C PRO A 27 8.96 -23.44 4.57
N GLY A 28 8.33 -22.28 4.33
CA GLY A 28 8.25 -21.71 2.97
C GLY A 28 7.50 -20.38 2.83
N LYS A 29 8.27 -19.28 2.76
CA LYS A 29 7.99 -17.99 2.08
C LYS A 29 6.57 -17.39 2.22
N GLY A 30 6.48 -16.45 3.16
CA GLY A 30 5.39 -15.47 3.34
C GLY A 30 4.54 -15.84 4.54
N ASN A 31 4.94 -15.37 5.73
CA ASN A 31 4.21 -15.61 6.98
C ASN A 31 2.89 -14.84 6.94
N VAL A 32 1.83 -15.53 6.52
CA VAL A 32 0.46 -15.03 6.64
C VAL A 32 -0.05 -15.48 8.00
N HIS A 33 -0.48 -14.53 8.84
CA HIS A 33 -0.99 -14.83 10.18
C HIS A 33 -2.46 -15.23 10.12
N TYR A 34 -2.79 -16.32 10.82
CA TYR A 34 -4.15 -16.86 10.93
C TYR A 34 -4.67 -16.66 12.35
N VAL A 35 -5.92 -16.23 12.48
CA VAL A 35 -6.62 -16.13 13.77
C VAL A 35 -7.92 -16.94 13.70
N ASN A 36 -8.17 -17.78 14.69
CA ASN A 36 -9.44 -18.51 14.80
C ASN A 36 -10.59 -17.53 15.05
N ARG A 37 -11.70 -17.70 14.34
CA ARG A 37 -12.86 -16.80 14.46
C ARG A 37 -13.87 -17.33 15.46
N ALA A 38 -14.50 -16.41 16.19
CA ALA A 38 -15.61 -16.70 17.10
C ALA A 38 -15.28 -17.64 18.28
N GLU A 39 -14.10 -17.51 18.88
CA GLU A 39 -13.88 -17.97 20.26
C GLU A 39 -14.54 -16.97 21.23
N SER A 40 -15.24 -17.52 22.21
CA SER A 40 -16.33 -16.92 22.97
C SER A 40 -15.90 -15.95 24.08
N ASP A 41 -14.95 -15.05 23.83
CA ASP A 41 -14.61 -14.01 24.78
C ASP A 41 -15.09 -12.62 24.30
N PRO A 42 -15.88 -11.89 25.11
CA PRO A 42 -16.02 -10.45 24.93
C PRO A 42 -14.64 -9.84 25.16
N LEU A 43 -14.06 -9.25 24.11
CA LEU A 43 -12.74 -8.64 24.22
C LEU A 43 -12.83 -7.39 25.11
N PRO A 44 -11.90 -7.20 26.07
CA PRO A 44 -11.81 -5.95 26.83
C PRO A 44 -11.53 -4.77 25.89
N GLU A 45 -12.22 -3.64 26.12
CA GLU A 45 -11.98 -2.38 25.42
C GLU A 45 -10.51 -1.97 25.58
N TYR A 46 -9.87 -1.56 24.49
CA TYR A 46 -8.54 -0.97 24.55
C TYR A 46 -8.67 0.52 24.92
N GLU A 47 -8.36 0.86 26.17
CA GLU A 47 -8.38 2.24 26.71
C GLU A 47 -7.03 2.98 26.52
N GLY A 48 -6.15 2.53 25.62
CA GLY A 48 -4.86 3.19 25.35
C GLY A 48 -4.93 4.25 24.26
N GLU A 49 -3.97 5.18 24.23
CA GLU A 49 -3.88 6.22 23.19
C GLU A 49 -3.74 5.62 21.78
N LEU A 50 -4.38 6.29 20.81
CA LEU A 50 -4.41 5.91 19.40
C LEU A 50 -3.02 6.09 18.78
N ILE A 51 -2.39 4.99 18.35
CA ILE A 51 -1.20 5.02 17.52
C ILE A 51 -1.59 5.59 16.14
N PRO A 52 -0.97 6.68 15.64
CA PRO A 52 -1.31 7.25 14.34
C PRO A 52 -1.23 6.21 13.21
N GLY A 53 -2.36 5.94 12.56
CA GLY A 53 -2.46 4.97 11.45
C GLY A 53 -2.82 3.53 11.84
N TYR A 54 -2.82 3.18 13.13
CA TYR A 54 -3.14 1.83 13.63
C TYR A 54 -4.34 1.85 14.58
N ASP A 55 -5.46 1.24 14.16
CA ASP A 55 -6.66 1.10 14.99
C ASP A 55 -6.79 -0.33 15.52
N ALA A 56 -6.34 -0.53 16.76
CA ALA A 56 -6.34 -1.82 17.45
C ALA A 56 -7.75 -2.42 17.58
N ASN A 57 -8.78 -1.58 17.73
CA ASN A 57 -10.17 -2.02 17.85
C ASN A 57 -10.70 -2.49 16.49
N LEU A 58 -10.34 -1.79 15.41
CA LEU A 58 -10.63 -2.19 14.04
C LEU A 58 -9.94 -3.51 13.69
N MET A 59 -8.64 -3.67 13.99
CA MET A 59 -7.90 -4.89 13.64
C MET A 59 -8.41 -6.15 14.34
N ARG A 60 -8.77 -6.05 15.64
CA ARG A 60 -9.38 -7.16 16.38
C ARG A 60 -10.78 -7.50 15.87
N ALA A 61 -11.51 -6.54 15.30
CA ALA A 61 -12.83 -6.80 14.73
C ALA A 61 -12.80 -7.87 13.62
N ARG A 62 -11.67 -8.06 12.91
CA ARG A 62 -11.51 -9.08 11.84
C ARG A 62 -11.80 -10.53 12.29
N ALA A 63 -11.67 -10.83 13.58
CA ALA A 63 -11.90 -12.17 14.14
C ALA A 63 -13.29 -12.34 14.80
N THR A 64 -14.09 -11.27 14.89
CA THR A 64 -15.32 -11.23 15.71
C THR A 64 -16.54 -11.93 15.11
N LEU A 65 -16.52 -12.22 13.79
CA LEU A 65 -17.57 -12.96 13.09
C LEU A 65 -17.01 -14.27 12.53
N SER A 66 -17.77 -15.37 12.67
CA SER A 66 -17.44 -16.63 12.00
C SER A 66 -17.48 -16.48 10.47
N SER A 67 -16.82 -17.38 9.74
CA SER A 67 -16.86 -17.37 8.27
C SER A 67 -18.27 -17.56 7.70
N ALA A 68 -19.17 -18.24 8.42
CA ALA A 68 -20.57 -18.37 8.03
C ALA A 68 -21.34 -17.04 8.21
N GLU A 69 -21.07 -16.32 9.30
CA GLU A 69 -21.67 -15.01 9.59
C GLU A 69 -21.16 -13.93 8.64
N GLU A 70 -19.85 -13.88 8.36
CA GLU A 70 -19.29 -12.98 7.33
C GLU A 70 -19.98 -13.20 5.98
N LYS A 71 -20.15 -14.47 5.56
CA LYS A 71 -20.82 -14.78 4.29
C LYS A 71 -22.29 -14.35 4.28
N LYS A 72 -22.99 -14.47 5.42
CA LYS A 72 -24.38 -14.04 5.57
C LYS A 72 -24.49 -12.51 5.57
N LEU A 73 -23.57 -11.82 6.22
CA LEU A 73 -23.45 -10.36 6.23
C LEU A 73 -23.17 -9.84 4.82
N LEU A 74 -22.17 -10.39 4.12
CA LEU A 74 -21.85 -10.01 2.74
C LEU A 74 -23.03 -10.21 1.80
N ARG A 75 -23.76 -11.34 1.92
CA ARG A 75 -25.00 -11.54 1.14
C ARG A 75 -26.06 -10.49 1.46
N ARG A 76 -26.16 -10.07 2.72
CA ARG A 76 -27.09 -9.01 3.12
C ARG A 76 -26.67 -7.67 2.52
N ILE A 77 -25.37 -7.34 2.53
CA ILE A 77 -24.81 -6.15 1.87
C ILE A 77 -25.07 -6.22 0.36
N ASP A 78 -24.77 -7.34 -0.30
CA ASP A 78 -25.05 -7.55 -1.72
C ASP A 78 -26.53 -7.24 -2.01
N TRP A 79 -27.47 -7.76 -1.21
CA TRP A 79 -28.91 -7.55 -1.40
C TRP A 79 -29.42 -6.12 -1.16
N HIS A 80 -28.70 -5.27 -0.43
CA HIS A 80 -29.13 -3.90 -0.18
C HIS A 80 -28.34 -2.89 -1.02
N LEU A 81 -27.03 -3.06 -1.11
CA LEU A 81 -26.14 -2.13 -1.79
C LEU A 81 -26.18 -2.31 -3.31
N ILE A 82 -26.21 -3.54 -3.83
CA ILE A 82 -26.20 -3.76 -5.28
C ILE A 82 -27.50 -3.26 -5.92
N PRO A 83 -28.70 -3.53 -5.37
CA PRO A 83 -29.93 -2.93 -5.89
C PRO A 83 -29.94 -1.41 -5.78
N LEU A 84 -29.40 -0.81 -4.70
CA LEU A 84 -29.30 0.65 -4.59
C LEU A 84 -28.36 1.24 -5.65
N LEU A 85 -27.18 0.65 -5.86
CA LEU A 85 -26.24 1.09 -6.90
C LEU A 85 -26.81 0.89 -8.30
N ALA A 86 -27.54 -0.20 -8.52
CA ALA A 86 -28.30 -0.47 -9.73
C ALA A 86 -29.42 0.57 -9.94
N VAL A 87 -30.13 0.97 -8.88
CA VAL A 87 -31.13 2.05 -8.90
C VAL A 87 -30.48 3.39 -9.20
N ILE A 88 -29.33 3.72 -8.60
CA ILE A 88 -28.56 4.93 -8.91
C ILE A 88 -28.11 4.91 -10.38
N TYR A 89 -27.69 3.75 -10.89
CA TYR A 89 -27.32 3.58 -12.30
C TYR A 89 -28.52 3.74 -13.23
N MET A 90 -29.66 3.12 -12.91
CA MET A 90 -30.91 3.23 -13.65
C MET A 90 -31.46 4.67 -13.61
N LEU A 91 -31.42 5.32 -12.46
CA LEU A 91 -31.83 6.72 -12.27
C LEU A 91 -30.87 7.67 -12.98
N LYS A 92 -29.55 7.40 -13.07
CA LYS A 92 -28.66 8.15 -13.98
C LYS A 92 -29.07 8.01 -15.44
N SER A 93 -29.50 6.81 -15.82
CA SER A 93 -30.12 6.55 -17.11
C SER A 93 -31.54 7.11 -17.25
N VAL A 94 -32.05 7.90 -16.28
CA VAL A 94 -33.38 8.54 -16.32
C VAL A 94 -33.37 10.05 -15.95
N ASP A 95 -32.49 10.53 -15.06
CA ASP A 95 -32.44 11.89 -14.49
C ASP A 95 -31.09 12.61 -14.67
N PHE A 96 -31.10 13.94 -14.50
CA PHE A 96 -30.07 15.00 -14.64
C PHE A 96 -28.97 14.76 -15.69
N THR A 97 -28.17 13.69 -15.59
CA THR A 97 -27.30 13.25 -16.68
C THR A 97 -28.07 13.02 -17.96
N ASN A 98 -29.25 12.39 -17.95
CA ASN A 98 -30.04 12.21 -19.18
C ASN A 98 -30.64 13.52 -19.72
N ILE A 99 -31.01 14.46 -18.85
CA ILE A 99 -31.52 15.78 -19.26
C ILE A 99 -30.37 16.62 -19.80
N SER A 100 -29.24 16.68 -19.12
CA SER A 100 -28.03 17.38 -19.59
C SER A 100 -27.46 16.72 -20.84
N TRP A 101 -27.42 15.38 -20.92
CA TRP A 101 -26.98 14.61 -22.08
C TRP A 101 -27.96 14.78 -23.24
N GLY A 102 -29.27 14.77 -22.98
CA GLY A 102 -30.34 15.05 -23.95
C GLY A 102 -30.32 16.49 -24.46
N ILE A 103 -30.13 17.49 -23.59
CA ILE A 103 -29.94 18.90 -23.95
C ILE A 103 -28.71 19.05 -24.83
N VAL A 104 -27.58 18.47 -24.43
CA VAL A 104 -26.34 18.49 -25.21
C VAL A 104 -26.52 17.76 -26.55
N LEU A 105 -27.26 16.65 -26.61
CA LEU A 105 -27.64 15.98 -27.87
C LEU A 105 -28.52 16.87 -28.75
N CYS A 106 -29.52 17.56 -28.21
CA CYS A 106 -30.31 18.54 -28.95
C CYS A 106 -29.44 19.69 -29.47
N CYS A 107 -28.45 20.14 -28.69
CA CYS A 107 -27.46 21.12 -29.14
C CYS A 107 -26.61 20.62 -30.31
N HIS A 108 -26.39 19.30 -30.49
CA HIS A 108 -25.69 18.79 -31.69
C HIS A 108 -26.44 19.11 -32.99
N ALA A 109 -27.77 19.16 -32.95
CA ALA A 109 -28.58 19.52 -34.12
C ALA A 109 -28.48 21.02 -34.48
N ALA A 110 -28.16 21.88 -33.51
CA ALA A 110 -28.01 23.32 -33.71
C ALA A 110 -26.58 23.73 -34.12
N VAL A 111 -25.60 22.82 -34.03
CA VAL A 111 -24.21 23.09 -34.38
C VAL A 111 -24.01 23.07 -35.89
N THR A 112 -23.49 24.17 -36.43
CA THR A 112 -23.18 24.31 -37.86
C THR A 112 -21.67 24.44 -38.14
N ASN A 113 -20.84 24.53 -37.10
CA ASN A 113 -19.41 24.72 -37.20
C ASN A 113 -18.61 23.63 -36.46
N ARG A 114 -17.36 23.40 -36.90
CA ARG A 114 -16.51 22.33 -36.34
C ARG A 114 -16.13 22.57 -34.87
N GLN A 115 -15.97 23.83 -34.49
CA GLN A 115 -15.65 24.24 -33.12
C GLN A 115 -16.80 23.94 -32.17
N GLY A 116 -18.04 24.28 -32.55
CA GLY A 116 -19.24 23.96 -31.77
C GLY A 116 -19.43 22.46 -31.59
N LEU A 117 -19.10 21.66 -32.60
CA LEU A 117 -19.20 20.19 -32.50
C LEU A 117 -18.26 19.64 -31.43
N TYR A 118 -17.02 20.16 -31.36
CA TYR A 118 -16.06 19.77 -30.33
C TYR A 118 -16.49 20.23 -28.94
N THR A 119 -17.03 21.44 -28.80
CA THR A 119 -17.53 21.95 -27.51
C THR A 119 -18.68 21.10 -26.98
N VAL A 120 -19.66 20.78 -27.83
CA VAL A 120 -20.82 19.98 -27.41
C VAL A 120 -20.40 18.52 -27.13
N ARG A 121 -19.42 17.97 -27.86
CA ARG A 121 -18.78 16.67 -27.55
C ARG A 121 -18.07 16.65 -26.20
N PHE A 122 -17.38 17.73 -25.83
CA PHE A 122 -16.71 17.87 -24.53
C PHE A 122 -17.72 17.83 -23.38
N PHE A 123 -18.78 18.63 -23.45
CA PHE A 123 -19.82 18.65 -22.41
C PHE A 123 -20.56 17.31 -22.31
N LEU A 124 -20.77 16.61 -23.44
CA LEU A 124 -21.36 15.28 -23.44
C LEU A 124 -20.53 14.29 -22.62
N GLY A 125 -19.21 14.28 -22.83
CA GLY A 125 -18.29 13.44 -22.06
C GLY A 125 -18.18 13.84 -20.59
N LEU A 126 -18.16 15.15 -20.31
CA LEU A 126 -18.12 15.68 -18.93
C LEU A 126 -19.32 15.21 -18.10
N PHE A 127 -20.53 15.26 -18.66
CA PHE A 127 -21.73 14.81 -17.96
C PHE A 127 -21.83 13.28 -17.84
N GLU A 128 -21.17 12.53 -18.72
CA GLU A 128 -21.14 11.06 -18.68
C GLU A 128 -20.12 10.51 -17.65
N ALA A 129 -19.04 11.25 -17.38
CA ALA A 129 -17.84 10.76 -16.72
C ALA A 129 -18.01 10.38 -15.25
N GLY A 130 -18.89 11.04 -14.48
CA GLY A 130 -18.90 10.94 -13.01
C GLY A 130 -19.55 9.69 -12.40
N LEU A 131 -20.51 9.05 -13.08
CA LEU A 131 -21.31 8.00 -12.44
C LEU A 131 -20.56 6.67 -12.25
N TRP A 132 -20.00 6.13 -13.33
CA TRP A 132 -19.34 4.82 -13.29
C TRP A 132 -18.15 4.82 -12.30
N PRO A 133 -17.33 5.88 -12.23
CA PRO A 133 -16.33 6.03 -11.17
C PRO A 133 -16.91 6.07 -9.77
N GLY A 134 -17.95 6.87 -9.53
CA GLY A 134 -18.58 6.96 -8.20
C GLY A 134 -19.12 5.60 -7.73
N MET A 135 -19.68 4.80 -8.64
CA MET A 135 -20.18 3.46 -8.34
C MET A 135 -19.04 2.47 -8.01
N LEU A 136 -17.94 2.52 -8.76
CA LEU A 136 -16.78 1.66 -8.52
C LEU A 136 -16.08 2.03 -7.20
N VAL A 137 -15.92 3.32 -6.93
CA VAL A 137 -15.41 3.83 -5.65
C VAL A 137 -16.31 3.39 -4.50
N GLN A 138 -17.63 3.47 -4.68
CA GLN A 138 -18.56 2.93 -3.69
C GLN A 138 -18.31 1.44 -3.46
N LEU A 139 -18.13 0.62 -4.50
CA LEU A 139 -17.81 -0.80 -4.31
C LEU A 139 -16.49 -1.02 -3.54
N CYS A 140 -15.47 -0.18 -3.75
CA CYS A 140 -14.20 -0.26 -3.03
C CYS A 140 -14.32 0.03 -1.52
N TYR A 141 -15.34 0.78 -1.09
CA TYR A 141 -15.63 1.03 0.33
C TYR A 141 -16.25 -0.17 1.07
N TRP A 142 -16.78 -1.17 0.34
CA TRP A 142 -17.48 -2.32 0.96
C TRP A 142 -16.83 -3.67 0.64
N TYR A 143 -16.13 -3.76 -0.49
CA TYR A 143 -15.56 -5.00 -1.01
C TYR A 143 -14.06 -4.88 -1.24
N ARG A 144 -13.34 -5.99 -0.98
CA ARG A 144 -11.90 -6.07 -1.24
C ARG A 144 -11.62 -6.21 -2.75
N PRO A 145 -10.43 -5.83 -3.23
CA PRO A 145 -10.07 -5.91 -4.66
C PRO A 145 -10.25 -7.30 -5.29
N ASP A 146 -10.12 -8.37 -4.50
CA ASP A 146 -10.34 -9.73 -4.96
C ASP A 146 -11.83 -10.11 -5.06
N GLU A 147 -12.72 -9.43 -4.35
CA GLU A 147 -14.17 -9.71 -4.31
C GLU A 147 -14.97 -8.85 -5.30
N ILE A 148 -14.41 -7.76 -5.81
CA ILE A 148 -15.11 -6.77 -6.63
C ILE A 148 -15.64 -7.34 -7.95
N ALA A 149 -14.93 -8.30 -8.58
CA ALA A 149 -15.25 -8.81 -9.91
C ALA A 149 -16.72 -9.30 -10.08
N PRO A 150 -17.23 -10.25 -9.27
CA PRO A 150 -18.62 -10.69 -9.39
C PRO A 150 -19.64 -9.58 -9.05
N ARG A 151 -19.29 -8.59 -8.21
CA ARG A 151 -20.19 -7.48 -7.85
C ARG A 151 -20.33 -6.47 -8.98
N ILE A 152 -19.25 -6.17 -9.71
CA ILE A 152 -19.32 -5.38 -10.95
C ILE A 152 -20.25 -6.05 -11.96
N VAL A 153 -20.15 -7.38 -12.11
CA VAL A 153 -21.03 -8.17 -12.99
C VAL A 153 -22.49 -8.07 -12.54
N LEU A 154 -22.75 -8.27 -11.25
CA LEU A 154 -24.09 -8.17 -10.65
C LEU A 154 -24.71 -6.78 -10.83
N VAL A 155 -23.96 -5.70 -10.57
CA VAL A 155 -24.41 -4.32 -10.77
C VAL A 155 -24.73 -4.06 -12.25
N THR A 156 -23.92 -4.58 -13.17
CA THR A 156 -24.14 -4.42 -14.62
C THR A 156 -25.41 -5.16 -15.10
N ILE A 157 -25.76 -6.30 -14.50
CA ILE A 157 -26.91 -7.12 -14.90
C ILE A 157 -28.21 -6.69 -14.21
N LEU A 158 -28.14 -6.34 -12.92
CA LEU A 158 -29.32 -6.00 -12.09
C LEU A 158 -29.83 -4.57 -12.27
N GLY A 159 -29.18 -3.74 -13.09
CA GLY A 159 -29.56 -2.35 -13.41
C GLY A 159 -30.99 -2.10 -13.91
N ASN A 160 -31.87 -3.11 -13.99
CA ASN A 160 -33.22 -3.03 -14.52
C ASN A 160 -34.36 -3.42 -13.56
N PHE A 161 -34.13 -3.69 -12.26
CA PHE A 161 -35.24 -4.07 -11.35
C PHE A 161 -35.11 -3.59 -9.88
N ILE A 162 -36.14 -2.82 -9.44
CA ILE A 162 -36.79 -2.77 -8.08
C ILE A 162 -36.05 -2.04 -6.90
N PRO A 163 -36.77 -1.46 -5.89
CA PRO A 163 -36.29 -0.32 -5.08
C PRO A 163 -36.02 -0.55 -3.56
N SER A 164 -35.36 0.47 -2.96
CA SER A 164 -35.65 1.14 -1.65
C SER A 164 -34.70 0.98 -0.43
N THR A 165 -34.27 2.16 0.08
CA THR A 165 -34.06 2.72 1.45
C THR A 165 -33.43 1.92 2.61
N SER A 166 -32.53 2.58 3.38
CA SER A 166 -31.62 1.95 4.37
C SER A 166 -31.61 2.57 5.79
N SER A 167 -31.57 1.70 6.82
CA SER A 167 -31.00 1.93 8.17
C SER A 167 -30.68 0.59 8.90
N TRP A 168 -29.87 -0.31 8.33
CA TRP A 168 -29.97 -1.76 8.63
C TRP A 168 -28.68 -2.48 9.12
N LEU A 169 -27.56 -1.79 9.33
CA LEU A 169 -26.30 -2.39 9.80
C LEU A 169 -26.04 -2.06 11.28
N SER A 170 -25.70 -3.08 12.09
CA SER A 170 -25.30 -2.89 13.49
C SER A 170 -23.86 -2.38 13.63
N GLU A 171 -23.54 -1.72 14.75
CA GLU A 171 -22.21 -1.13 15.03
C GLU A 171 -21.07 -2.17 14.95
N LYS A 172 -21.28 -3.38 15.49
CA LYS A 172 -20.34 -4.50 15.38
C LYS A 172 -20.09 -4.93 13.92
N GLU A 173 -21.13 -4.95 13.08
CA GLU A 173 -21.00 -5.28 11.66
C GLU A 173 -20.29 -4.17 10.87
N GLN A 174 -20.50 -2.90 11.24
CA GLN A 174 -19.84 -1.76 10.60
C GLN A 174 -18.33 -1.77 10.85
N ILE A 175 -17.91 -1.95 12.11
CA ILE A 175 -16.50 -2.03 12.49
C ILE A 175 -15.83 -3.24 11.82
N PHE A 176 -16.52 -4.40 11.76
CA PHE A 176 -16.02 -5.59 11.05
C PHE A 176 -15.78 -5.34 9.54
N ILE A 177 -16.69 -4.63 8.87
CA ILE A 177 -16.57 -4.34 7.43
C ILE A 177 -15.41 -3.38 7.16
N GLN A 178 -15.22 -2.36 7.99
CA GLN A 178 -14.11 -1.43 7.84
C GLN A 178 -12.77 -2.11 8.14
N ALA A 179 -12.74 -2.93 9.19
CA ALA A 179 -11.58 -3.71 9.60
C ALA A 179 -11.01 -4.59 8.49
N ARG A 180 -11.87 -5.27 7.75
CA ARG A 180 -11.45 -6.31 6.80
C ARG A 180 -10.95 -5.76 5.45
N LEU A 181 -11.02 -4.45 5.23
CA LEU A 181 -10.53 -3.81 4.02
C LEU A 181 -8.99 -3.68 4.09
N PRO A 182 -8.28 -3.90 2.96
CA PRO A 182 -6.83 -3.69 2.91
C PRO A 182 -6.45 -2.23 3.12
N SER A 183 -5.19 -1.98 3.47
CA SER A 183 -4.64 -0.63 3.70
C SER A 183 -4.80 0.32 2.51
N ASN A 184 -4.83 -0.23 1.28
CA ASN A 184 -5.03 0.53 0.05
C ASN A 184 -6.50 0.84 -0.30
N SER A 185 -7.47 0.27 0.43
CA SER A 185 -8.89 0.52 0.19
C SER A 185 -9.29 1.89 0.75
N PRO A 186 -10.10 2.67 0.01
CA PRO A 186 -10.67 3.93 0.49
C PRO A 186 -11.37 3.75 1.85
N ARG A 187 -11.02 4.55 2.86
CA ARG A 187 -11.69 4.51 4.18
C ARG A 187 -12.70 5.65 4.32
N ALA A 188 -13.79 5.40 5.06
CA ALA A 188 -14.81 6.43 5.31
C ALA A 188 -14.27 7.63 6.10
N ALA A 189 -13.18 7.45 6.85
CA ALA A 189 -12.46 8.50 7.57
C ALA A 189 -11.55 9.36 6.68
N GLU A 190 -11.26 8.94 5.43
CA GLU A 190 -10.55 9.73 4.42
C GLU A 190 -11.49 10.80 3.83
N ALA A 191 -12.00 11.68 4.69
CA ALA A 191 -12.72 12.86 4.27
C ALA A 191 -11.68 13.97 4.03
N ASN A 192 -11.28 14.17 2.77
CA ASN A 192 -10.97 15.46 2.13
C ASN A 192 -10.43 15.20 0.72
N PHE A 193 -10.90 15.97 -0.27
CA PHE A 193 -10.31 15.99 -1.61
C PHE A 193 -8.86 16.48 -1.52
N ASP A 194 -7.88 15.60 -1.77
CA ASP A 194 -6.46 15.96 -1.75
C ASP A 194 -5.88 16.14 -3.16
N LEU A 195 -5.49 17.38 -3.47
CA LEU A 195 -4.80 17.74 -4.72
C LEU A 195 -3.43 17.05 -4.87
N ARG A 196 -2.76 16.72 -3.76
CA ARG A 196 -1.49 15.98 -3.77
C ARG A 196 -1.69 14.54 -4.19
N GLU A 197 -2.73 13.86 -3.72
CA GLU A 197 -3.09 12.51 -4.21
C GLU A 197 -3.42 12.51 -5.71
N LEU A 198 -4.14 13.53 -6.17
CA LEU A 198 -4.49 13.67 -7.60
C LEU A 198 -3.24 13.81 -8.47
N THR A 199 -2.30 14.69 -8.08
CA THR A 199 -1.05 14.89 -8.82
C THR A 199 -0.13 13.67 -8.75
N THR A 200 -0.10 12.97 -7.63
CA THR A 200 0.64 11.70 -7.45
C THR A 200 0.07 10.61 -8.35
N THR A 201 -1.26 10.49 -8.40
CA THR A 201 -1.97 9.54 -9.28
C THR A 201 -1.72 9.85 -10.75
N PHE A 202 -1.71 11.12 -11.13
CA PHE A 202 -1.42 11.54 -12.51
C PHE A 202 0.02 11.21 -12.92
N LYS A 203 0.99 11.29 -12.00
CA LYS A 203 2.39 10.89 -12.25
C LYS A 203 2.60 9.37 -12.23
N ASN A 204 1.61 8.59 -11.78
CA ASN A 204 1.72 7.15 -11.69
C ASN A 204 1.74 6.50 -13.09
N LYS A 205 2.86 5.84 -13.41
CA LYS A 205 3.07 5.15 -14.69
C LYS A 205 2.01 4.07 -14.97
N ARG A 206 1.50 3.39 -13.93
CA ARG A 206 0.48 2.33 -14.06
C ARG A 206 -0.83 2.88 -14.63
N VAL A 207 -1.24 4.07 -14.20
CA VAL A 207 -2.46 4.73 -14.70
C VAL A 207 -2.34 4.95 -16.21
N TRP A 208 -1.23 5.51 -16.68
CA TRP A 208 -0.99 5.72 -18.12
C TRP A 208 -0.96 4.44 -18.94
N LEU A 209 -0.37 3.36 -18.43
CA LEU A 209 -0.37 2.05 -19.10
C LEU A 209 -1.78 1.52 -19.34
N PHE A 210 -2.67 1.62 -18.33
CA PHE A 210 -4.08 1.27 -18.49
C PHE A 210 -4.82 2.23 -19.43
N LEU A 211 -4.50 3.54 -19.43
CA LEU A 211 -5.08 4.51 -20.37
C LEU A 211 -4.74 4.18 -21.83
N PHE A 212 -3.49 3.82 -22.12
CA PHE A 212 -3.08 3.44 -23.47
C PHE A 212 -3.74 2.14 -23.92
N CYS A 213 -3.84 1.14 -23.04
CA CYS A 213 -4.58 -0.10 -23.34
C CYS A 213 -6.05 0.21 -23.65
N TRP A 214 -6.69 1.07 -22.86
CA TRP A 214 -8.07 1.50 -23.05
C TRP A 214 -8.28 2.30 -24.34
N ALA A 215 -7.37 3.22 -24.68
CA ALA A 215 -7.47 4.04 -25.87
C ALA A 215 -7.28 3.23 -27.16
N PHE A 216 -6.27 2.38 -27.25
CA PHE A 216 -6.07 1.54 -28.43
C PHE A 216 -7.24 0.58 -28.64
N PHE A 217 -7.74 -0.01 -27.55
CA PHE A 217 -8.91 -0.88 -27.65
C PHE A 217 -10.16 -0.12 -28.11
N THR A 218 -10.48 1.01 -27.48
CA THR A 218 -11.70 1.79 -27.81
C THR A 218 -11.66 2.33 -29.24
N VAL A 219 -10.51 2.80 -29.74
CA VAL A 219 -10.35 3.21 -31.15
C VAL A 219 -10.61 2.03 -32.10
N GLY A 220 -10.08 0.85 -31.79
CA GLY A 220 -10.19 -0.34 -32.64
C GLY A 220 -11.59 -0.99 -32.65
N THR A 221 -12.36 -0.85 -31.57
CA THR A 221 -13.63 -1.58 -31.41
C THR A 221 -14.89 -0.72 -31.51
N THR A 222 -14.84 0.56 -31.15
CA THR A 222 -16.05 1.41 -31.13
C THR A 222 -16.67 1.60 -32.52
N GLY A 223 -15.83 1.60 -33.56
CA GLY A 223 -16.29 1.68 -34.94
C GLY A 223 -17.21 0.52 -35.34
N LEU A 224 -16.84 -0.72 -34.98
CA LEU A 224 -17.69 -1.88 -35.22
C LEU A 224 -18.97 -1.78 -34.40
N THR A 225 -18.89 -1.45 -33.11
CA THR A 225 -20.08 -1.32 -32.23
C THR A 225 -21.10 -0.32 -32.79
N PHE A 226 -20.64 0.80 -33.34
CA PHE A 226 -21.50 1.83 -33.90
C PHE A 226 -22.10 1.43 -35.27
N TYR A 227 -21.29 0.84 -36.15
CA TYR A 227 -21.72 0.44 -37.50
C TYR A 227 -22.21 -1.00 -37.59
N GLN A 228 -22.30 -1.73 -36.47
CA GLN A 228 -22.73 -3.12 -36.42
C GLN A 228 -24.05 -3.36 -37.15
N PRO A 229 -25.12 -2.55 -36.93
CA PRO A 229 -26.37 -2.74 -37.66
C PRO A 229 -26.20 -2.52 -39.17
N THR A 230 -25.36 -1.57 -39.57
CA THR A 230 -25.10 -1.27 -40.99
C THR A 230 -24.29 -2.38 -41.66
N VAL A 231 -23.30 -2.94 -40.97
CA VAL A 231 -22.50 -4.08 -41.46
C VAL A 231 -23.41 -5.29 -41.67
N ILE A 232 -24.32 -5.58 -40.73
CA ILE A 232 -25.28 -6.68 -40.87
C ILE A 232 -26.31 -6.38 -41.97
N ALA A 233 -26.79 -5.14 -42.10
CA ALA A 233 -27.75 -4.76 -43.13
C ALA A 233 -27.16 -4.93 -44.55
N ASN A 234 -25.87 -4.61 -44.71
CA ASN A 234 -25.14 -4.79 -45.96
C ASN A 234 -24.96 -6.26 -46.37
N LEU A 235 -25.27 -7.23 -45.49
CA LEU A 235 -25.32 -8.66 -45.84
C LEU A 235 -26.56 -9.02 -46.66
N GLY A 236 -27.56 -8.13 -46.73
CA GLY A 236 -28.73 -8.28 -47.60
C GLY A 236 -29.82 -9.22 -47.07
N PHE A 237 -29.75 -9.62 -45.80
CA PHE A 237 -30.71 -10.57 -45.21
C PHE A 237 -32.08 -9.95 -44.86
N THR A 238 -32.12 -8.67 -44.46
CA THR A 238 -33.32 -8.02 -43.88
C THR A 238 -33.29 -6.50 -44.03
N SER A 239 -34.42 -5.81 -43.77
CA SER A 239 -34.48 -4.35 -43.71
C SER A 239 -33.64 -3.78 -42.54
N ILE A 240 -33.28 -2.49 -42.57
CA ILE A 240 -32.43 -1.85 -41.53
C ILE A 240 -33.09 -1.94 -40.14
N GLY A 241 -34.43 -1.88 -40.06
CA GLY A 241 -35.18 -2.02 -38.81
C GLY A 241 -35.14 -3.44 -38.23
N GLU A 242 -35.35 -4.46 -39.06
CA GLU A 242 -35.26 -5.87 -38.65
C GLU A 242 -33.83 -6.30 -38.31
N THR A 243 -32.83 -5.65 -38.91
CA THR A 243 -31.42 -5.89 -38.64
C THR A 243 -31.03 -5.58 -37.19
N GLN A 244 -31.75 -4.68 -36.50
CA GLN A 244 -31.52 -4.44 -35.08
C GLN A 244 -31.91 -5.65 -34.21
N LEU A 245 -32.88 -6.45 -34.64
CA LEU A 245 -33.22 -7.70 -33.95
C LEU A 245 -32.10 -8.74 -34.08
N LEU A 246 -31.37 -8.71 -35.20
CA LEU A 246 -30.22 -9.57 -35.43
C LEU A 246 -28.98 -9.21 -34.59
N ASN A 247 -29.01 -8.08 -33.86
CA ASN A 247 -27.99 -7.71 -32.87
C ASN A 247 -28.25 -8.30 -31.47
N ILE A 248 -29.49 -8.73 -31.16
CA ILE A 248 -29.85 -9.30 -29.85
C ILE A 248 -28.92 -10.46 -29.45
N PRO A 249 -28.57 -11.42 -30.34
CA PRO A 249 -27.64 -12.50 -30.01
C PRO A 249 -26.27 -12.02 -29.50
N SER A 250 -25.76 -10.91 -30.03
CA SER A 250 -24.48 -10.31 -29.58
C SER A 250 -24.56 -9.83 -28.13
N ALA A 251 -25.66 -9.18 -27.76
CA ALA A 251 -25.88 -8.70 -26.40
C ALA A 251 -26.08 -9.84 -25.39
N VAL A 252 -26.89 -10.84 -25.76
CA VAL A 252 -27.09 -12.05 -24.93
C VAL A 252 -25.76 -12.79 -24.73
N PHE A 253 -24.96 -12.91 -25.79
CA PHE A 253 -23.64 -13.53 -25.71
C PHE A 253 -22.68 -12.74 -24.79
N ALA A 254 -22.68 -11.41 -24.86
CA ALA A 254 -21.90 -10.57 -23.95
C ALA A 254 -22.27 -10.80 -22.48
N VAL A 255 -23.56 -10.91 -22.16
CA VAL A 255 -24.04 -11.20 -20.80
C VAL A 255 -23.53 -12.57 -20.33
N ILE A 256 -23.65 -13.61 -21.16
CA ILE A 256 -23.17 -14.96 -20.83
C ILE A 256 -21.66 -14.94 -20.56
N LEU A 257 -20.87 -14.30 -21.43
CA LEU A 257 -19.43 -14.17 -21.25
C LEU A 257 -19.10 -13.46 -19.93
N THR A 258 -19.79 -12.35 -19.65
CA THR A 258 -19.56 -11.54 -18.45
C THR A 258 -19.84 -12.35 -17.17
N VAL A 259 -20.90 -13.16 -17.14
CA VAL A 259 -21.22 -14.05 -16.00
C VAL A 259 -20.18 -15.15 -15.85
N VAL A 260 -19.88 -15.87 -16.93
CA VAL A 260 -18.96 -17.02 -16.89
C VAL A 260 -17.56 -16.59 -16.47
N PHE A 261 -17.03 -15.54 -17.12
CA PHE A 261 -15.69 -15.04 -16.82
C PHE A 261 -15.62 -14.25 -15.52
N GLY A 262 -16.73 -13.65 -15.05
CA GLY A 262 -16.83 -13.07 -13.72
C GLY A 262 -16.71 -14.12 -12.61
N ILE A 263 -17.38 -15.28 -12.76
CA ILE A 263 -17.24 -16.41 -11.83
C ILE A 263 -15.81 -16.97 -11.89
N LEU A 264 -15.24 -17.07 -13.09
CA LEU A 264 -13.89 -17.60 -13.27
C LEU A 264 -12.81 -16.69 -12.67
N ALA A 265 -12.96 -15.37 -12.84
CA ALA A 265 -12.12 -14.34 -12.21
C ALA A 265 -12.15 -14.45 -10.68
N ASP A 266 -13.31 -14.80 -10.10
CA ASP A 266 -13.46 -14.94 -8.66
C ASP A 266 -12.66 -16.14 -8.08
N THR A 267 -12.32 -17.14 -8.87
CA THR A 267 -11.62 -18.34 -8.38
C THR A 267 -10.16 -18.11 -7.97
N GLY A 268 -9.52 -17.01 -8.39
CA GLY A 268 -8.09 -16.74 -8.17
C GLY A 268 -7.14 -17.74 -8.86
N ARG A 269 -7.65 -18.61 -9.74
CA ARG A 269 -6.85 -19.60 -10.48
C ARG A 269 -6.20 -19.01 -11.71
N ILE A 270 -6.94 -18.18 -12.43
CA ILE A 270 -6.51 -17.55 -13.67
C ILE A 270 -5.99 -16.14 -13.36
N PRO A 271 -4.87 -15.70 -13.97
CA PRO A 271 -4.46 -14.30 -13.94
C PRO A 271 -5.57 -13.41 -14.51
N LEU A 272 -5.96 -12.37 -13.78
CA LEU A 272 -6.98 -11.43 -14.25
C LEU A 272 -6.64 -10.76 -15.59
N PRO A 273 -5.36 -10.45 -15.92
CA PRO A 273 -4.99 -9.88 -17.21
C PRO A 273 -5.21 -10.84 -18.40
N ALA A 274 -5.19 -12.15 -18.14
CA ALA A 274 -5.31 -13.17 -19.19
C ALA A 274 -6.71 -13.21 -19.83
N ILE A 275 -7.76 -12.85 -19.06
CA ILE A 275 -9.15 -12.82 -19.54
C ILE A 275 -9.36 -11.73 -20.63
N PRO A 276 -9.08 -10.43 -20.37
CA PRO A 276 -9.21 -9.40 -21.40
C PRO A 276 -8.24 -9.63 -22.57
N LEU A 277 -7.05 -10.18 -22.33
CA LEU A 277 -6.12 -10.54 -23.40
C LEU A 277 -6.71 -11.61 -24.33
N ALA A 278 -7.30 -12.68 -23.77
CA ALA A 278 -7.93 -13.73 -24.57
C ALA A 278 -9.10 -13.18 -25.40
N PHE A 279 -9.89 -12.25 -24.86
CA PHE A 279 -10.98 -11.60 -25.60
C PHE A 279 -10.44 -10.78 -26.77
N MET A 280 -9.36 -10.01 -26.59
CA MET A 280 -8.74 -9.25 -27.68
C MET A 280 -8.23 -10.16 -28.80
N VAL A 281 -7.61 -11.30 -28.48
CA VAL A 281 -7.14 -12.27 -29.49
C VAL A 281 -8.29 -12.84 -30.31
N VAL A 282 -9.43 -13.15 -29.67
CA VAL A 282 -10.63 -13.62 -30.38
C VAL A 282 -11.22 -12.51 -31.26
N ILE A 283 -11.25 -11.27 -30.77
CA ILE A 283 -11.70 -10.10 -31.57
C ILE A 283 -10.81 -9.93 -32.81
N GLU A 284 -9.49 -10.02 -32.65
CA GLU A 284 -8.53 -9.92 -33.76
C GLU A 284 -8.78 -11.01 -34.83
N ALA A 285 -9.01 -12.25 -34.41
CA ALA A 285 -9.37 -13.33 -35.32
C ALA A 285 -10.71 -13.08 -36.05
N CYS A 286 -11.72 -12.57 -35.33
CA CYS A 286 -13.00 -12.20 -35.94
C CYS A 286 -12.84 -11.06 -36.95
N TYR A 287 -11.99 -10.08 -36.66
CA TYR A 287 -11.67 -8.98 -37.59
C TYR A 287 -10.96 -9.50 -38.84
N GLY A 288 -10.10 -10.51 -38.72
CA GLY A 288 -9.51 -11.20 -39.87
C GLY A 288 -10.57 -11.85 -40.78
N VAL A 289 -11.61 -12.45 -40.21
CA VAL A 289 -12.76 -12.98 -40.98
C VAL A 289 -13.54 -11.86 -41.66
N LEU A 290 -13.78 -10.75 -40.94
CA LEU A 290 -14.46 -9.57 -41.47
C LEU A 290 -13.67 -8.89 -42.61
N TYR A 291 -12.35 -8.90 -42.52
CA TYR A 291 -11.44 -8.40 -43.55
C TYR A 291 -11.43 -9.29 -44.80
N ALA A 292 -11.32 -10.61 -44.62
CA ALA A 292 -11.25 -11.57 -45.72
C ALA A 292 -12.60 -11.75 -46.45
N PHE A 293 -13.72 -11.50 -45.75
CA PHE A 293 -15.09 -11.65 -46.25
C PHE A 293 -15.34 -12.99 -46.97
N PRO A 294 -15.16 -14.16 -46.30
CA PRO A 294 -15.19 -15.46 -46.97
C PRO A 294 -16.60 -15.88 -47.41
N ASN A 295 -17.61 -15.66 -46.57
CA ASN A 295 -19.01 -15.91 -46.87
C ASN A 295 -19.91 -15.09 -45.93
N THR A 296 -21.17 -14.89 -46.32
CA THR A 296 -22.11 -14.02 -45.61
C THR A 296 -22.44 -14.50 -44.18
N GLY A 297 -22.54 -15.82 -43.98
CA GLY A 297 -22.81 -16.40 -42.66
C GLY A 297 -21.63 -16.29 -41.68
N GLY A 298 -20.41 -16.46 -42.17
CA GLY A 298 -19.18 -16.32 -41.40
C GLY A 298 -18.91 -14.88 -40.99
N VAL A 299 -19.24 -13.92 -41.86
CA VAL A 299 -19.19 -12.49 -41.54
C VAL A 299 -20.23 -12.13 -40.46
N TYR A 300 -21.46 -12.67 -40.55
CA TYR A 300 -22.47 -12.49 -39.51
C TYR A 300 -22.02 -13.09 -38.16
N GLY A 301 -21.54 -14.33 -38.16
CA GLY A 301 -21.02 -14.99 -36.95
C GLY A 301 -19.85 -14.25 -36.32
N ALA A 302 -18.88 -13.81 -37.13
CA ALA A 302 -17.74 -13.02 -36.67
C ALA A 302 -18.17 -11.66 -36.09
N THR A 303 -19.21 -11.03 -36.66
CA THR A 303 -19.77 -9.78 -36.14
C THR A 303 -20.40 -9.96 -34.75
N ILE A 304 -21.19 -11.02 -34.54
CA ILE A 304 -21.78 -11.35 -33.23
C ILE A 304 -20.69 -11.62 -32.20
N LEU A 305 -19.70 -12.44 -32.55
CA LEU A 305 -18.62 -12.80 -31.64
C LEU A 305 -17.78 -11.57 -31.28
N ALA A 306 -17.35 -10.79 -32.26
CA ALA A 306 -16.57 -9.58 -32.03
C ALA A 306 -17.32 -8.56 -31.17
N GLY A 307 -18.61 -8.33 -31.44
CA GLY A 307 -19.46 -7.45 -30.63
C GLY A 307 -19.60 -7.94 -29.19
N GLY A 308 -19.89 -9.23 -28.99
CA GLY A 308 -20.07 -9.80 -27.66
C GLY A 308 -18.80 -9.80 -26.81
N PHE A 309 -17.65 -10.19 -27.38
CA PHE A 309 -16.35 -10.12 -26.69
C PHE A 309 -15.93 -8.67 -26.42
N SER A 310 -16.22 -7.74 -27.33
CA SER A 310 -15.94 -6.32 -27.13
C SER A 310 -16.68 -5.76 -25.92
N THR A 311 -18.00 -6.01 -25.82
CA THR A 311 -18.79 -5.59 -24.65
C THR A 311 -18.34 -6.27 -23.35
N ALA A 312 -18.07 -7.58 -23.37
CA ALA A 312 -17.61 -8.30 -22.18
C ALA A 312 -16.22 -7.85 -21.71
N TRP A 313 -15.34 -7.44 -22.62
CA TRP A 313 -14.03 -6.91 -22.31
C TRP A 313 -14.10 -5.66 -21.42
N TYR A 314 -15.04 -4.75 -21.72
CA TYR A 314 -15.21 -3.52 -20.92
C TYR A 314 -15.46 -3.83 -19.45
N VAL A 315 -16.27 -4.86 -19.16
CA VAL A 315 -16.60 -5.26 -17.78
C VAL A 315 -15.42 -5.97 -17.11
N MET A 316 -14.75 -6.89 -17.83
CA MET A 316 -13.70 -7.74 -17.27
C MET A 316 -12.35 -7.03 -17.11
N MET A 317 -12.14 -5.89 -17.76
CA MET A 317 -10.93 -5.08 -17.58
C MET A 317 -10.92 -4.31 -16.25
N TRP A 318 -12.10 -3.99 -15.69
CA TRP A 318 -12.19 -3.20 -14.45
C TRP A 318 -11.57 -3.85 -13.21
N PRO A 319 -11.84 -5.13 -12.89
CA PRO A 319 -11.28 -5.77 -11.71
C PRO A 319 -9.75 -5.73 -11.65
N TRP A 320 -9.09 -5.96 -12.79
CA TRP A 320 -7.63 -5.91 -12.86
C TRP A 320 -7.10 -4.50 -12.59
N ARG A 321 -7.72 -3.46 -13.15
CA ARG A 321 -7.32 -2.07 -12.93
C ARG A 321 -7.50 -1.61 -11.49
N VAL A 322 -8.63 -1.94 -10.87
CA VAL A 322 -8.94 -1.50 -9.49
C VAL A 322 -7.93 -2.04 -8.48
N GLN A 323 -7.30 -3.18 -8.75
CA GLN A 323 -6.22 -3.74 -7.92
C GLN A 323 -4.92 -2.92 -7.95
N THR A 324 -4.80 -1.96 -8.87
CA THR A 324 -3.58 -1.18 -9.10
C THR A 324 -3.70 0.29 -8.69
N THR A 325 -4.87 0.69 -8.19
CA THR A 325 -5.15 2.03 -7.67
C THR A 325 -5.13 2.01 -6.14
N GLU A 326 -4.67 3.10 -5.54
CA GLU A 326 -4.49 3.25 -4.09
C GLU A 326 -5.13 4.59 -3.66
N GLY A 327 -5.70 4.64 -2.44
CA GLY A 327 -6.32 5.82 -1.86
C GLY A 327 -7.69 6.19 -2.44
N ALA A 328 -8.54 6.87 -1.66
CA ALA A 328 -9.89 7.29 -2.09
C ALA A 328 -9.87 8.26 -3.28
N THR A 329 -9.14 9.37 -3.17
CA THR A 329 -9.12 10.43 -4.21
C THR A 329 -8.37 9.94 -5.44
N GLY A 330 -7.25 9.26 -5.25
CA GLY A 330 -6.46 8.66 -6.33
C GLY A 330 -7.23 7.62 -7.14
N SER A 331 -7.92 6.70 -6.48
CA SER A 331 -8.75 5.69 -7.16
C SER A 331 -9.91 6.33 -7.93
N ALA A 332 -10.64 7.27 -7.30
CA ALA A 332 -11.74 7.97 -7.96
C ALA A 332 -11.28 8.74 -9.21
N PHE A 333 -10.17 9.47 -9.10
CA PHE A 333 -9.58 10.22 -10.20
C PHE A 333 -9.11 9.31 -11.33
N ALA A 334 -8.35 8.25 -11.04
CA ALA A 334 -7.85 7.32 -12.06
C ALA A 334 -8.99 6.68 -12.86
N ILE A 335 -10.06 6.30 -12.17
CA ILE A 335 -11.25 5.70 -12.78
C ILE A 335 -11.99 6.73 -13.67
N ALA A 336 -12.21 7.94 -13.17
CA ALA A 336 -12.87 9.02 -13.92
C ALA A 336 -12.05 9.48 -15.13
N PHE A 337 -10.74 9.63 -14.94
CA PHE A 337 -9.81 10.05 -15.97
C PHE A 337 -9.74 9.02 -17.10
N ALA A 338 -9.73 7.72 -16.78
CA ALA A 338 -9.76 6.66 -17.79
C ALA A 338 -11.06 6.63 -18.61
N ASN A 339 -12.20 6.86 -17.96
CA ASN A 339 -13.47 6.93 -18.67
C ASN A 339 -13.51 8.13 -19.63
N SER A 340 -13.06 9.30 -19.17
CA SER A 340 -12.93 10.51 -19.99
C SER A 340 -11.98 10.31 -21.17
N TYR A 341 -10.82 9.69 -20.94
CA TYR A 341 -9.84 9.43 -21.99
C TYR A 341 -10.37 8.43 -23.04
N GLY A 342 -11.16 7.45 -22.62
CA GLY A 342 -11.80 6.47 -23.50
C GLY A 342 -12.75 7.07 -24.55
N GLN A 343 -13.33 8.24 -24.28
CA GLN A 343 -14.22 8.92 -25.23
C GLN A 343 -13.48 9.39 -26.50
N ILE A 344 -12.16 9.58 -26.43
CA ILE A 344 -11.32 9.86 -27.60
C ILE A 344 -11.44 8.70 -28.61
N GLY A 345 -11.47 7.45 -28.12
CA GLY A 345 -11.66 6.28 -28.95
C GLY A 345 -13.04 6.20 -29.59
N GLY A 346 -14.08 6.69 -28.91
CA GLY A 346 -15.41 6.84 -29.52
C GLY A 346 -15.44 7.91 -30.62
N ALA A 347 -14.76 9.04 -30.42
CA ALA A 347 -14.70 10.13 -31.39
C ALA A 347 -13.91 9.76 -32.65
N VAL A 348 -12.78 9.05 -32.50
CA VAL A 348 -11.93 8.63 -33.63
C VAL A 348 -12.46 7.34 -34.25
N GLY A 349 -12.79 6.34 -33.44
CA GLY A 349 -13.19 5.00 -33.88
C GLY A 349 -14.49 4.99 -34.69
N SER A 350 -15.47 5.82 -34.32
CA SER A 350 -16.71 5.96 -35.11
C SER A 350 -16.47 6.53 -36.50
N GLN A 351 -15.43 7.34 -36.72
CA GLN A 351 -15.13 7.90 -38.04
C GLN A 351 -14.38 6.94 -38.95
N LEU A 352 -13.82 5.85 -38.42
CA LEU A 352 -13.07 4.86 -39.19
C LEU A 352 -13.96 4.09 -40.17
N PHE A 353 -15.25 3.96 -39.87
CA PHE A 353 -16.23 3.30 -40.71
C PHE A 353 -17.02 4.34 -41.50
N ASN A 354 -16.72 4.47 -42.79
CA ASN A 354 -17.33 5.44 -43.69
C ASN A 354 -17.99 4.72 -44.86
N SER A 355 -19.09 5.27 -45.40
CA SER A 355 -19.74 4.76 -46.62
C SER A 355 -18.78 4.62 -47.81
N ARG A 356 -17.68 5.39 -47.85
CA ARG A 356 -16.59 5.22 -48.84
C ARG A 356 -15.99 3.81 -48.85
N TYR A 357 -15.93 3.15 -47.69
CA TYR A 357 -15.35 1.82 -47.54
C TYR A 357 -16.41 0.71 -47.56
N ALA A 358 -17.69 1.06 -47.69
CA ALA A 358 -18.78 0.09 -47.87
C ALA A 358 -18.63 -0.66 -49.21
N PRO A 359 -19.22 -1.86 -49.36
CA PRO A 359 -19.98 -2.63 -48.35
C PRO A 359 -19.12 -3.56 -47.47
N ARG A 360 -17.85 -3.78 -47.83
CA ARG A 360 -16.97 -4.75 -47.14
C ARG A 360 -16.13 -4.15 -46.01
N TYR A 361 -15.93 -2.83 -45.98
CA TYR A 361 -15.18 -2.10 -44.95
C TYR A 361 -13.77 -2.65 -44.67
N THR A 362 -13.11 -3.26 -45.66
CA THR A 362 -11.81 -3.94 -45.50
C THR A 362 -10.74 -3.00 -44.93
N THR A 363 -10.67 -1.76 -45.39
CA THR A 363 -9.76 -0.74 -44.85
C THR A 363 -10.06 -0.42 -43.39
N SER A 364 -11.34 -0.27 -43.03
CA SER A 364 -11.76 0.02 -41.66
C SER A 364 -11.42 -1.12 -40.71
N PHE A 365 -11.66 -2.38 -41.13
CA PHE A 365 -11.28 -3.56 -40.35
C PHE A 365 -9.76 -3.74 -40.26
N GLY A 366 -8.99 -3.45 -41.31
CA GLY A 366 -7.53 -3.48 -41.27
C GLY A 366 -6.93 -2.46 -40.29
N ILE A 367 -7.50 -1.25 -40.24
CA ILE A 367 -7.12 -0.25 -39.22
C ILE A 367 -7.54 -0.72 -37.82
N GLY A 368 -8.75 -1.27 -37.68
CA GLY A 368 -9.24 -1.84 -36.42
C GLY A 368 -8.32 -2.93 -35.87
N MET A 369 -7.86 -3.85 -36.73
CA MET A 369 -6.89 -4.91 -36.41
C MET A 369 -5.56 -4.33 -35.93
N ALA A 370 -5.03 -3.31 -36.60
CA ALA A 370 -3.79 -2.67 -36.15
C ALA A 370 -3.93 -2.08 -34.73
N PHE A 371 -5.05 -1.43 -34.42
CA PHE A 371 -5.31 -0.86 -33.10
C PHE A 371 -5.57 -1.93 -32.03
N VAL A 372 -6.31 -2.99 -32.32
CA VAL A 372 -6.52 -4.12 -31.41
C VAL A 372 -5.20 -4.87 -31.17
N GLY A 373 -4.37 -5.07 -32.20
CA GLY A 373 -3.00 -5.58 -32.08
C GLY A 373 -2.10 -4.72 -31.20
N MET A 374 -2.13 -3.39 -31.33
CA MET A 374 -1.43 -2.48 -30.41
C MET A 374 -1.99 -2.58 -28.99
N ALA A 375 -3.29 -2.76 -28.82
CA ALA A 375 -3.91 -2.95 -27.50
C ALA A 375 -3.44 -4.25 -26.84
N ILE A 376 -3.26 -5.34 -27.60
CA ILE A 376 -2.70 -6.62 -27.14
C ILE A 376 -1.26 -6.42 -26.64
N ILE A 377 -0.41 -5.75 -27.42
CA ILE A 377 0.97 -5.46 -27.02
C ILE A 377 0.98 -4.62 -25.74
N MET A 378 0.15 -3.58 -25.69
CA MET A 378 0.09 -2.71 -24.51
C MET A 378 -0.43 -3.45 -23.28
N ASN A 379 -1.40 -4.36 -23.44
CA ASN A 379 -1.89 -5.22 -22.35
C ASN A 379 -0.76 -6.11 -21.80
N LEU A 380 0.05 -6.73 -22.67
CA LEU A 380 1.22 -7.51 -22.25
C LEU A 380 2.23 -6.65 -21.49
N ILE A 381 2.53 -5.43 -21.96
CA ILE A 381 3.40 -4.49 -21.25
C ILE A 381 2.81 -4.17 -19.88
N THR A 382 1.54 -3.74 -19.80
CA THR A 382 0.86 -3.46 -18.53
C THR A 382 0.89 -4.66 -17.58
N TRP A 383 0.75 -5.87 -18.10
CA TRP A 383 0.85 -7.09 -17.30
C TRP A 383 2.26 -7.28 -16.73
N THR A 384 3.34 -7.03 -17.49
CA THR A 384 4.70 -7.11 -16.92
C THR A 384 4.92 -6.17 -15.73
N PHE A 385 4.38 -4.95 -15.78
CA PHE A 385 4.48 -3.97 -14.69
C PHE A 385 3.57 -4.27 -13.49
N THR A 386 2.51 -5.05 -13.70
CA THR A 386 1.51 -5.39 -12.66
C THR A 386 1.58 -6.85 -12.22
N TRP A 387 2.55 -7.62 -12.75
CA TRP A 387 2.70 -9.06 -12.50
C TRP A 387 2.78 -9.38 -11.01
N GLN A 388 3.60 -8.63 -10.27
CA GLN A 388 3.78 -8.85 -8.84
C GLN A 388 2.46 -8.66 -8.08
N VAL A 389 1.75 -7.57 -8.37
CA VAL A 389 0.46 -7.25 -7.74
C VAL A 389 -0.59 -8.33 -8.04
N ASP A 390 -0.67 -8.82 -9.29
CA ASP A 390 -1.60 -9.90 -9.67
C ASP A 390 -1.24 -11.24 -8.99
N VAL A 391 0.04 -11.60 -8.90
CA VAL A 391 0.50 -12.81 -8.20
C VAL A 391 0.17 -12.74 -6.71
N ASP A 392 0.48 -11.62 -6.08
CA ASP A 392 0.28 -11.42 -4.64
C ASP A 392 -1.21 -11.44 -4.32
N THR A 393 -2.04 -10.70 -5.06
CA THR A 393 -3.51 -10.69 -4.89
C THR A 393 -4.11 -12.09 -5.04
N ARG A 394 -3.66 -12.88 -6.03
CA ARG A 394 -4.13 -14.26 -6.22
C ARG A 394 -3.68 -15.21 -5.12
N LYS A 395 -2.43 -15.09 -4.65
CA LYS A 395 -1.90 -15.90 -3.55
C LYS A 395 -2.71 -15.61 -2.28
N LEU A 396 -2.91 -14.33 -1.96
CA LEU A 396 -3.70 -13.84 -0.83
C LEU A 396 -5.13 -14.39 -0.86
N LYS A 397 -5.79 -14.29 -2.00
CA LYS A 397 -7.15 -14.80 -2.19
C LYS A 397 -7.25 -16.30 -1.90
N ARG A 398 -6.30 -17.09 -2.40
CA ARG A 398 -6.29 -18.55 -2.16
C ARG A 398 -6.10 -18.87 -0.68
N ILE A 399 -5.21 -18.15 -0.02
CA ILE A 399 -4.94 -18.31 1.42
C ILE A 399 -6.18 -17.97 2.24
N ARG A 400 -6.87 -16.87 1.91
CA ARG A 400 -8.15 -16.50 2.53
C ARG A 400 -9.25 -17.54 2.28
N LEU A 401 -9.34 -18.09 1.06
CA LEU A 401 -10.30 -19.16 0.74
C LEU A 401 -10.02 -20.45 1.50
N SER A 402 -8.75 -20.81 1.76
CA SER A 402 -8.41 -21.95 2.62
C SER A 402 -8.66 -21.66 4.10
N ALA A 403 -8.30 -20.47 4.59
CA ALA A 403 -8.52 -20.06 5.98
C ALA A 403 -10.03 -20.01 6.31
N ALA A 404 -10.85 -19.48 5.41
CA ALA A 404 -12.30 -19.44 5.59
C ALA A 404 -12.94 -20.84 5.68
N LYS A 405 -12.36 -21.87 5.05
CA LYS A 405 -12.83 -23.27 5.22
C LYS A 405 -12.50 -23.83 6.61
N GLN A 406 -11.48 -23.28 7.26
CA GLN A 406 -11.04 -23.63 8.61
C GLN A 406 -11.60 -22.68 9.67
N ASN A 407 -12.54 -21.80 9.30
CA ASN A 407 -13.09 -20.74 10.16
C ASN A 407 -12.01 -19.79 10.74
N GLN A 408 -10.99 -19.48 9.95
CA GLN A 408 -9.88 -18.61 10.31
C GLN A 408 -9.92 -17.29 9.52
N ALA A 409 -9.52 -16.19 10.16
CA ALA A 409 -9.26 -14.90 9.54
C ALA A 409 -7.78 -14.80 9.15
N VAL A 410 -7.52 -14.22 7.99
CA VAL A 410 -6.18 -13.84 7.56
C VAL A 410 -5.96 -12.38 7.94
N LEU A 411 -4.92 -12.10 8.72
CA LEU A 411 -4.47 -10.74 9.00
C LEU A 411 -3.46 -10.36 7.92
N ASP A 412 -3.92 -9.62 6.91
CA ASP A 412 -3.07 -9.01 5.91
C ASP A 412 -2.78 -7.57 6.36
N ASP A 413 -1.50 -7.23 6.40
CA ASP A 413 -0.92 -5.92 6.71
C ASP A 413 -1.14 -5.42 8.14
N GLU A 414 -0.13 -5.65 8.99
CA GLU A 414 0.51 -4.57 9.75
C GLU A 414 1.80 -5.09 10.38
N LYS A 415 2.78 -4.19 10.48
CA LYS A 415 3.97 -4.36 11.32
C LYS A 415 3.46 -4.73 12.72
N PHE A 416 3.87 -5.88 13.24
CA PHE A 416 3.41 -6.36 14.54
C PHE A 416 4.53 -6.22 15.54
N ASN A 417 4.26 -5.54 16.65
CA ASN A 417 5.16 -5.59 17.79
C ASN A 417 4.81 -6.83 18.62
N VAL A 418 5.81 -7.49 19.16
CA VAL A 418 5.68 -8.64 20.05
C VAL A 418 5.92 -8.15 21.47
N TYR A 419 4.89 -8.18 22.31
CA TYR A 419 5.04 -7.96 23.75
C TYR A 419 4.78 -9.26 24.49
N ALA A 420 5.81 -9.81 25.14
CA ALA A 420 5.74 -11.06 25.90
C ALA A 420 6.12 -10.80 27.36
N TYR A 421 5.44 -11.45 28.29
CA TYR A 421 5.68 -11.32 29.74
C TYR A 421 5.41 -12.65 30.45
N VAL A 422 5.98 -12.83 31.63
CA VAL A 422 5.86 -14.06 32.42
C VAL A 422 4.68 -13.98 33.40
N GLY A 423 3.86 -15.02 33.45
CA GLY A 423 2.72 -15.12 34.35
C GLY A 423 1.56 -14.18 33.97
N GLU A 424 0.89 -13.60 34.97
CA GLU A 424 -0.21 -12.66 34.77
C GLU A 424 0.23 -11.18 34.85
N ASN A 425 1.49 -10.93 35.23
CA ASN A 425 1.99 -9.57 35.39
C ASN A 425 2.31 -8.92 34.04
N ARG A 426 1.44 -7.99 33.61
CA ARG A 426 1.63 -7.21 32.38
C ARG A 426 2.65 -6.08 32.50
N LEU A 427 3.13 -5.78 33.71
CA LEU A 427 4.08 -4.72 34.01
C LEU A 427 5.32 -5.34 34.68
N PRO A 428 6.23 -5.93 33.88
CA PRO A 428 7.41 -6.62 34.40
C PRO A 428 8.37 -5.63 35.07
N ASP A 429 9.16 -6.13 36.03
CA ASP A 429 10.18 -5.33 36.71
C ASP A 429 11.37 -5.05 35.77
N VAL A 430 11.63 -5.97 34.84
CA VAL A 430 12.67 -5.83 33.80
C VAL A 430 12.03 -5.99 32.41
N LEU A 431 12.19 -4.96 31.58
CA LEU A 431 11.79 -4.98 30.17
C LEU A 431 13.03 -5.02 29.27
N LEU A 432 13.11 -6.01 28.38
CA LEU A 432 14.15 -6.11 27.36
C LEU A 432 13.52 -5.80 26.00
N THR A 433 14.14 -4.90 25.23
CA THR A 433 13.58 -4.40 23.96
C THR A 433 14.60 -4.36 22.82
N SER A 434 14.14 -4.57 21.59
CA SER A 434 14.92 -4.46 20.34
C SER A 434 14.00 -4.59 19.11
N HIS A 435 14.36 -4.06 17.94
CA HIS A 435 13.59 -4.29 16.71
C HIS A 435 13.92 -5.61 16.00
N ILE A 436 13.00 -6.06 15.14
CA ILE A 436 13.16 -7.29 14.35
C ILE A 436 13.15 -7.07 12.82
N ASP A 437 12.83 -5.86 12.34
CA ASP A 437 13.00 -5.50 10.92
C ASP A 437 14.46 -5.24 10.53
N THR A 438 14.71 -5.16 9.22
CA THR A 438 16.05 -4.96 8.65
C THR A 438 15.97 -4.19 7.33
N VAL A 439 16.91 -3.27 7.11
CA VAL A 439 16.98 -2.49 5.87
C VAL A 439 17.22 -3.34 4.61
N PRO A 440 16.71 -2.92 3.43
CA PRO A 440 17.10 -3.51 2.16
C PRO A 440 18.60 -3.34 1.86
N PRO A 441 19.22 -4.20 1.02
CA PRO A 441 18.66 -5.41 0.42
C PRO A 441 18.68 -6.62 1.37
N PHE A 442 17.92 -7.66 1.02
CA PHE A 442 18.04 -8.96 1.70
C PHE A 442 19.39 -9.62 1.38
N ILE A 443 20.18 -9.92 2.41
CA ILE A 443 21.44 -10.67 2.32
C ILE A 443 21.26 -11.96 3.14
N PRO A 444 21.36 -13.16 2.52
CA PRO A 444 21.16 -14.41 3.22
C PRO A 444 22.24 -14.66 4.26
N TYR A 445 21.88 -15.32 5.37
CA TYR A 445 22.84 -15.71 6.39
C TYR A 445 23.84 -16.74 5.85
N SER A 446 25.10 -16.54 6.20
CA SER A 446 26.21 -17.44 5.91
C SER A 446 27.06 -17.62 7.17
N LEU A 447 27.72 -18.77 7.25
CA LEU A 447 28.64 -19.10 8.33
C LEU A 447 30.00 -19.39 7.71
N HIS A 448 31.05 -18.67 8.12
CA HIS A 448 32.40 -18.87 7.61
C HIS A 448 33.45 -18.61 8.70
N VAL A 449 34.67 -19.08 8.47
CA VAL A 449 35.79 -18.93 9.42
C VAL A 449 36.69 -17.79 8.94
N LEU A 450 37.11 -16.91 9.87
CA LEU A 450 38.17 -15.93 9.60
C LEU A 450 39.50 -16.66 9.37
N SER A 451 39.77 -17.01 8.10
CA SER A 451 41.06 -17.47 7.56
C SER A 451 42.02 -18.14 8.57
N SER A 452 41.87 -19.44 8.86
CA SER A 452 42.96 -20.17 9.51
C SER A 452 44.00 -20.53 8.45
N LYS A 453 45.19 -19.93 8.54
CA LYS A 453 46.39 -20.38 7.80
C LYS A 453 46.87 -21.78 8.22
N THR A 454 46.21 -22.48 9.15
CA THR A 454 46.56 -23.83 9.57
C THR A 454 45.32 -24.55 10.07
N GLY A 455 44.95 -25.65 9.39
CA GLY A 455 43.72 -26.41 9.64
C GLY A 455 43.66 -27.14 10.99
N SER A 456 43.21 -26.43 12.02
CA SER A 456 42.58 -27.05 13.21
C SER A 456 41.41 -26.18 13.68
N PHE A 457 40.21 -26.72 13.56
CA PHE A 457 38.97 -26.14 14.09
C PHE A 457 38.89 -26.42 15.59
N ASN A 458 39.35 -25.48 16.44
CA ASN A 458 39.35 -25.69 17.89
C ASN A 458 38.53 -24.67 18.68
N ASN A 459 38.08 -23.54 18.09
CA ASN A 459 37.36 -22.54 18.86
C ASN A 459 36.14 -21.96 18.12
N ARG A 460 35.00 -21.90 18.83
CA ARG A 460 33.74 -21.34 18.31
C ARG A 460 33.84 -19.83 18.10
N THR A 461 34.78 -19.16 18.76
CA THR A 461 35.02 -17.71 18.64
C THR A 461 35.41 -17.25 17.24
N ASP A 462 35.98 -18.14 16.42
CA ASP A 462 36.51 -17.78 15.10
C ASP A 462 35.47 -17.96 13.98
N LEU A 463 34.27 -18.40 14.34
CA LEU A 463 33.13 -18.55 13.44
C LEU A 463 32.39 -17.22 13.29
N VAL A 464 32.29 -16.76 12.05
CA VAL A 464 31.58 -15.56 11.65
C VAL A 464 30.22 -15.92 11.07
N ILE A 465 29.17 -15.31 11.61
CA ILE A 465 27.82 -15.30 11.07
C ILE A 465 27.66 -13.97 10.33
N ALA A 466 27.46 -14.02 9.01
CA ALA A 466 27.27 -12.82 8.19
C ALA A 466 25.91 -12.86 7.48
N GLY A 467 25.29 -11.70 7.29
CA GLY A 467 24.00 -11.54 6.62
C GLY A 467 23.26 -10.31 7.12
N ARG A 468 22.16 -9.93 6.44
CA ARG A 468 21.42 -8.72 6.81
C ARG A 468 20.78 -8.88 8.19
N GLY A 469 21.06 -7.95 9.08
CA GLY A 469 20.59 -7.89 10.45
C GLY A 469 21.34 -8.78 11.44
N THR A 470 22.50 -9.34 11.07
CA THR A 470 23.35 -10.05 12.04
C THR A 470 23.94 -9.13 13.10
N ALA A 471 24.23 -7.87 12.78
CA ALA A 471 24.63 -6.86 13.76
C ALA A 471 23.41 -6.06 14.21
N ASP A 472 22.51 -5.73 13.28
CA ASP A 472 21.44 -4.75 13.48
C ASP A 472 20.03 -5.30 13.12
N ALA A 473 19.25 -5.84 14.05
CA ALA A 473 19.58 -6.08 15.46
C ALA A 473 19.29 -7.53 15.88
N LYS A 474 19.20 -8.47 14.94
CA LYS A 474 18.71 -9.84 15.22
C LYS A 474 19.63 -10.65 16.12
N ALA A 475 20.91 -10.34 16.17
CA ALA A 475 21.80 -10.93 17.17
C ALA A 475 21.48 -10.48 18.59
N SER A 476 21.16 -9.19 18.78
CA SER A 476 20.66 -8.65 20.05
C SER A 476 19.36 -9.35 20.44
N VAL A 477 18.39 -9.45 19.53
CA VAL A 477 17.13 -10.18 19.75
C VAL A 477 17.39 -11.62 20.18
N ALA A 478 18.26 -12.35 19.49
CA ALA A 478 18.61 -13.71 19.86
C ALA A 478 19.25 -13.77 21.25
N ALA A 479 20.20 -12.88 21.54
CA ALA A 479 20.89 -12.84 22.82
C ALA A 479 19.96 -12.51 24.00
N ILE A 480 19.03 -11.56 23.80
CA ILE A 480 17.97 -11.19 24.74
C ILE A 480 17.09 -12.41 25.06
N VAL A 481 16.61 -13.11 24.03
CA VAL A 481 15.73 -14.28 24.20
C VAL A 481 16.44 -15.38 24.99
N PHE A 482 17.68 -15.70 24.64
CA PHE A 482 18.46 -16.73 25.36
C PHE A 482 18.76 -16.31 26.80
N ALA A 483 19.16 -15.06 27.04
CA ALA A 483 19.41 -14.55 28.39
C ALA A 483 18.16 -14.58 29.27
N ALA A 484 16.99 -14.21 28.73
CA ALA A 484 15.72 -14.29 29.45
C ALA A 484 15.34 -15.73 29.78
N LEU A 485 15.42 -16.65 28.80
CA LEU A 485 15.10 -18.07 29.02
C LEU A 485 16.03 -18.75 30.03
N GLU A 486 17.33 -18.46 29.97
CA GLU A 486 18.29 -18.98 30.95
C GLU A 486 18.03 -18.41 32.35
N THR A 487 17.70 -17.11 32.45
CA THR A 487 17.36 -16.50 33.74
C THR A 487 16.09 -17.11 34.32
N LEU A 488 15.04 -17.33 33.51
CA LEU A 488 13.81 -17.97 33.96
C LEU A 488 13.99 -19.44 34.32
N ARG A 489 14.96 -20.12 33.71
CA ARG A 489 15.32 -21.48 34.11
C ARG A 489 15.97 -21.51 35.49
N ASP A 490 16.80 -20.52 35.80
CA ASP A 490 17.49 -20.40 37.09
C ASP A 490 16.57 -19.81 38.18
N ASN A 491 15.68 -18.88 37.81
CA ASN A 491 14.70 -18.22 38.67
C ASN A 491 13.33 -18.11 37.95
N PRO A 492 12.44 -19.12 38.10
CA PRO A 492 11.15 -19.16 37.41
C PRO A 492 10.17 -18.03 37.76
N ASP A 493 10.35 -17.40 38.92
CA ASP A 493 9.49 -16.32 39.41
C ASP A 493 9.99 -14.92 39.01
N ALA A 494 11.06 -14.83 38.20
CA ALA A 494 11.60 -13.55 37.73
C ALA A 494 10.60 -12.78 36.85
N SER A 495 10.37 -11.50 37.18
CA SER A 495 9.44 -10.60 36.51
C SER A 495 10.09 -9.97 35.27
N ILE A 496 10.11 -10.71 34.16
CA ILE A 496 10.77 -10.31 32.90
C ILE A 496 9.72 -10.16 31.78
N GLY A 497 9.84 -9.10 30.99
CA GLY A 497 9.14 -8.95 29.72
C GLY A 497 10.06 -8.64 28.55
N LEU A 498 9.58 -8.97 27.35
CA LEU A 498 10.22 -8.76 26.08
C LEU A 498 9.32 -7.90 25.20
N LEU A 499 9.86 -6.83 24.62
CA LEU A 499 9.20 -6.02 23.61
C LEU A 499 10.04 -6.06 22.32
N PHE A 500 9.49 -6.58 21.24
CA PHE A 500 10.15 -6.53 19.95
C PHE A 500 9.30 -5.77 18.95
N ASP A 501 9.78 -4.66 18.45
CA ASP A 501 9.04 -3.84 17.49
C ASP A 501 9.34 -4.23 16.03
N VAL A 502 8.42 -3.83 15.14
CA VAL A 502 8.63 -3.87 13.69
C VAL A 502 8.40 -2.47 13.18
N GLY A 503 9.41 -1.91 12.53
CA GLY A 503 9.32 -0.65 11.82
C GLY A 503 10.25 0.45 12.28
N GLU A 504 11.17 0.11 13.17
CA GLU A 504 12.11 1.00 13.81
C GLU A 504 13.52 0.48 13.54
N GLU A 505 14.12 0.92 12.43
CA GLU A 505 15.55 0.66 12.11
C GLU A 505 16.45 1.60 12.94
N ASN A 506 16.28 1.63 14.27
CA ASN A 506 16.99 2.54 15.16
C ASN A 506 17.63 1.87 16.40
N SER A 507 17.60 0.54 16.62
CA SER A 507 18.33 -0.05 17.76
C SER A 507 19.74 -0.48 17.35
N GLU A 508 20.70 0.40 17.57
CA GLU A 508 22.03 0.25 16.99
C GLU A 508 23.00 -0.59 17.86
N PRO A 509 23.83 -1.44 17.24
CA PRO A 509 24.76 -2.34 17.94
C PRO A 509 25.90 -1.58 18.66
N THR A 510 26.31 -2.06 19.85
CA THR A 510 27.18 -1.31 20.77
C THR A 510 28.53 -1.95 21.06
N GLU A 511 28.98 -2.90 20.22
CA GLU A 511 30.28 -3.59 20.37
C GLU A 511 30.48 -4.21 21.76
N LEU A 512 29.43 -4.80 22.35
CA LEU A 512 29.45 -5.37 23.70
C LEU A 512 29.82 -4.36 24.81
N SER A 513 29.63 -3.07 24.55
CA SER A 513 29.86 -1.98 25.51
C SER A 513 28.53 -1.40 26.00
N LEU A 514 28.51 -0.86 27.22
CA LEU A 514 27.40 -0.05 27.72
C LEU A 514 27.50 1.36 27.15
N VAL A 515 26.40 1.86 26.60
CA VAL A 515 26.31 3.24 26.13
C VAL A 515 25.87 4.12 27.30
N ALA A 516 26.67 5.12 27.67
CA ALA A 516 26.31 6.08 28.72
C ALA A 516 25.41 7.21 28.21
N ALA A 517 25.57 7.59 26.94
CA ALA A 517 24.75 8.62 26.30
C ALA A 517 24.80 8.48 24.78
N HIS A 518 23.72 8.93 24.12
CA HIS A 518 23.69 9.09 22.67
C HIS A 518 23.04 10.41 22.24
N LYS A 519 23.36 10.86 21.03
CA LYS A 519 22.84 12.12 20.48
C LYS A 519 21.37 12.00 20.08
N GLY A 520 20.67 13.13 20.14
CA GLY A 520 19.33 13.30 19.59
C GLY A 520 19.35 13.50 18.07
N GLY A 521 18.19 13.74 17.48
CA GLY A 521 18.06 13.99 16.04
C GLY A 521 16.98 15.02 15.73
N LEU A 522 17.21 15.86 14.72
CA LEU A 522 16.22 16.76 14.13
C LEU A 522 16.42 16.78 12.61
N GLY A 523 15.39 16.40 11.87
CA GLY A 523 15.37 16.48 10.40
C GLY A 523 14.48 17.61 9.92
N PHE A 524 14.91 18.34 8.89
CA PHE A 524 14.10 19.38 8.27
C PHE A 524 14.47 19.56 6.80
N LYS A 525 13.60 20.24 6.06
CA LYS A 525 13.85 20.67 4.69
C LYS A 525 13.98 22.16 4.63
N LEU A 526 14.94 22.65 3.85
CA LEU A 526 15.02 24.03 3.42
C LEU A 526 14.49 24.10 1.99
N VAL A 527 13.51 24.96 1.73
CA VAL A 527 12.85 25.10 0.43
C VAL A 527 13.01 26.53 -0.07
N ALA A 528 13.36 26.68 -1.34
CA ALA A 528 13.40 27.95 -2.04
C ALA A 528 12.46 27.92 -3.25
N GLU A 529 11.56 28.89 -3.31
CA GLU A 529 10.66 29.16 -4.43
C GLU A 529 11.14 30.39 -5.18
N GLY A 530 11.11 30.30 -6.51
CA GLY A 530 11.53 31.35 -7.42
C GLY A 530 10.63 31.39 -8.64
N LYS A 531 11.14 31.96 -9.73
CA LYS A 531 10.37 32.17 -10.95
C LYS A 531 11.15 31.69 -12.17
N ALA A 532 10.55 30.77 -12.92
CA ALA A 532 11.18 30.22 -14.11
C ALA A 532 11.30 31.26 -15.23
N ALA A 533 12.46 31.28 -15.89
CA ALA A 533 12.73 32.08 -17.07
C ALA A 533 13.73 31.37 -17.98
N HIS A 534 13.83 31.80 -19.24
CA HIS A 534 14.89 31.32 -20.13
C HIS A 534 16.24 31.83 -19.62
N SER A 535 17.26 30.97 -19.51
CA SER A 535 18.55 31.35 -18.90
C SER A 535 19.30 32.46 -19.65
N GLY A 536 18.96 32.71 -20.91
CA GLY A 536 19.44 33.86 -21.69
C GLY A 536 18.89 35.23 -21.23
N TYR A 537 17.86 35.25 -20.40
CA TYR A 537 17.24 36.44 -19.83
C TYR A 537 16.99 36.26 -18.33
N PRO A 538 18.05 36.07 -17.51
CA PRO A 538 17.92 35.63 -16.13
C PRO A 538 17.14 36.63 -15.26
N TRP A 539 17.21 37.93 -15.56
CA TRP A 539 16.48 39.00 -14.85
C TRP A 539 14.95 38.96 -15.01
N LEU A 540 14.40 38.09 -15.87
CA LEU A 540 12.94 37.88 -15.98
C LEU A 540 12.40 36.84 -14.98
N GLY A 541 13.30 36.11 -14.34
CA GLY A 541 13.00 35.09 -13.33
C GLY A 541 13.83 35.29 -12.06
N ASP A 542 13.59 34.42 -11.10
CA ASP A 542 14.21 34.43 -9.78
C ASP A 542 14.75 33.02 -9.53
N SER A 543 16.05 32.88 -9.34
CA SER A 543 16.72 31.59 -9.27
C SER A 543 16.63 31.01 -7.85
N ALA A 544 15.77 30.01 -7.65
CA ALA A 544 15.64 29.31 -6.37
C ALA A 544 16.96 28.70 -5.87
N ILE A 545 17.80 28.20 -6.79
CA ILE A 545 19.13 27.70 -6.42
C ILE A 545 20.02 28.84 -5.91
N SER A 546 19.95 30.02 -6.52
CA SER A 546 20.75 31.16 -6.06
C SER A 546 20.29 31.71 -4.72
N SER A 547 19.00 31.58 -4.40
CA SER A 547 18.44 31.96 -3.10
C SER A 547 18.79 30.98 -1.98
N ILE A 548 18.82 29.66 -2.26
CA ILE A 548 19.08 28.65 -1.22
C ILE A 548 20.57 28.52 -0.85
N LEU A 549 21.49 28.80 -1.80
CA LEU A 549 22.93 28.57 -1.61
C LEU A 549 23.57 29.33 -0.43
N PRO A 550 23.31 30.64 -0.22
CA PRO A 550 23.88 31.37 0.92
C PRO A 550 23.40 30.82 2.26
N VAL A 551 22.14 30.40 2.33
CA VAL A 551 21.54 29.82 3.54
C VAL A 551 22.19 28.48 3.85
N LEU A 552 22.35 27.61 2.85
CA LEU A 552 23.04 26.32 3.02
C LEU A 552 24.48 26.48 3.48
N ALA A 553 25.22 27.42 2.88
CA ALA A 553 26.60 27.71 3.28
C ALA A 553 26.69 28.22 4.73
N HIS A 554 25.70 29.00 5.18
CA HIS A 554 25.66 29.45 6.57
C HIS A 554 25.30 28.32 7.54
N LEU A 555 24.29 27.50 7.21
CA LEU A 555 23.88 26.35 8.02
C LEU A 555 25.03 25.34 8.19
N ASP A 556 25.80 25.08 7.13
CA ASP A 556 26.97 24.19 7.16
C ASP A 556 28.05 24.66 8.15
N SER A 557 28.14 25.97 8.39
CA SER A 557 29.11 26.54 9.35
C SER A 557 28.64 26.53 10.82
N LEU A 558 27.36 26.25 11.09
CA LEU A 558 26.79 26.40 12.44
C LEU A 558 27.36 25.44 13.48
N GLU A 559 27.94 24.31 13.07
CA GLU A 559 28.57 23.35 14.00
C GLU A 559 29.89 23.86 14.60
N ASP A 560 30.53 24.84 13.95
CA ASP A 560 31.76 25.46 14.40
C ASP A 560 31.55 26.76 15.16
N VAL A 561 30.34 27.32 15.09
CA VAL A 561 29.97 28.52 15.84
C VAL A 561 29.67 28.13 17.30
N PRO A 562 30.19 28.86 18.30
CA PRO A 562 29.82 28.64 19.69
C PRO A 562 28.33 28.93 19.95
N PRO A 563 27.67 28.22 20.90
CA PRO A 563 26.26 28.47 21.23
C PRO A 563 25.95 29.92 21.62
N GLU A 564 26.88 30.60 22.30
CA GLU A 564 26.76 32.01 22.69
C GLU A 564 26.70 32.98 21.51
N ASP A 565 27.23 32.58 20.35
CA ASP A 565 27.26 33.36 19.12
C ASP A 565 26.17 32.91 18.12
N GLY A 566 25.22 32.08 18.57
CA GLY A 566 24.11 31.56 17.76
C GLY A 566 24.40 30.24 17.04
N GLY A 567 25.46 29.52 17.43
CA GLY A 567 25.78 28.20 16.90
C GLY A 567 24.99 27.06 17.56
N LEU A 568 25.20 25.83 17.07
CA LEU A 568 24.49 24.67 17.61
C LEU A 568 24.93 24.33 19.05
N LEU A 569 23.98 23.86 19.87
CA LEU A 569 24.22 23.50 21.27
C LEU A 569 25.26 22.39 21.42
N GLN A 570 26.02 22.43 22.50
CA GLN A 570 27.11 21.49 22.79
C GLN A 570 27.00 20.94 24.22
N SER A 571 27.53 19.74 24.45
CA SER A 571 27.56 19.07 25.76
C SER A 571 28.98 18.66 26.13
N GLY A 572 29.33 18.76 27.42
CA GLY A 572 30.59 18.22 27.92
C GLY A 572 30.70 16.70 27.76
N THR A 573 29.57 16.00 27.69
CA THR A 573 29.49 14.53 27.56
C THR A 573 29.41 14.11 26.09
N LEU A 574 28.48 14.69 25.32
CA LEU A 574 28.20 14.30 23.92
C LEU A 574 28.97 15.13 22.87
N GLY A 575 29.80 16.07 23.31
CA GLY A 575 30.58 16.95 22.44
C GLY A 575 29.70 17.95 21.68
N LYS A 576 30.11 18.26 20.44
CA LYS A 576 29.38 19.18 19.56
C LYS A 576 28.17 18.50 18.90
N SER A 577 27.08 19.24 18.73
CA SER A 577 26.04 18.87 17.75
C SER A 577 26.60 18.97 16.34
N THR A 578 26.17 18.08 15.44
CA THR A 578 26.68 18.02 14.05
C THR A 578 25.54 18.20 13.07
N LEU A 579 25.79 18.91 11.97
CA LEU A 579 24.81 19.16 10.92
C LEU A 579 25.24 18.48 9.62
N ASN A 580 24.30 17.84 8.93
CA ASN A 580 24.57 17.18 7.65
C ASN A 580 23.54 17.58 6.60
N ILE A 581 24.00 18.18 5.50
CA ILE A 581 23.21 18.45 4.31
C ILE A 581 23.20 17.18 3.44
N GLY A 582 22.20 16.32 3.64
CA GLY A 582 22.18 14.97 3.08
C GLY A 582 21.71 14.88 1.63
N LEU A 583 20.80 15.75 1.20
CA LEU A 583 20.25 15.75 -0.16
C LEU A 583 19.97 17.18 -0.62
N VAL A 584 20.40 17.52 -1.84
CA VAL A 584 20.07 18.81 -2.48
C VAL A 584 19.51 18.54 -3.86
N SER A 585 18.36 19.13 -4.19
CA SER A 585 17.74 19.03 -5.50
C SER A 585 17.20 20.38 -5.96
N GLY A 586 17.24 20.65 -7.27
CA GLY A 586 16.75 21.91 -7.81
C GLY A 586 16.99 22.07 -9.31
N GLY A 587 16.11 22.82 -9.96
CA GLY A 587 16.17 23.09 -11.40
C GLY A 587 15.64 21.97 -12.31
N VAL A 588 15.54 22.28 -13.60
CA VAL A 588 14.95 21.40 -14.62
C VAL A 588 15.90 21.15 -15.79
N ALA A 589 16.55 22.22 -16.28
CA ALA A 589 17.50 22.16 -17.39
C ALA A 589 18.48 23.33 -17.31
N ALA A 590 19.68 23.18 -17.88
CA ALA A 590 20.72 24.22 -17.83
C ALA A 590 20.32 25.54 -18.53
N ASN A 591 19.35 25.50 -19.45
CA ASN A 591 18.84 26.66 -20.15
C ASN A 591 17.58 27.30 -19.51
N VAL A 592 17.25 26.93 -18.27
CA VAL A 592 16.08 27.41 -17.53
C VAL A 592 16.51 27.90 -16.15
N VAL A 593 16.12 29.12 -15.78
CA VAL A 593 16.26 29.65 -14.42
C VAL A 593 15.39 28.80 -13.48
N PRO A 594 15.96 28.21 -12.42
CA PRO A 594 15.25 27.26 -11.58
C PRO A 594 14.20 27.97 -10.72
N ALA A 595 12.93 27.56 -10.84
CA ALA A 595 11.84 28.07 -10.01
C ALA A 595 11.73 27.38 -8.64
N HIS A 596 12.39 26.25 -8.44
CA HIS A 596 12.29 25.49 -7.19
C HIS A 596 13.63 24.80 -6.88
N ALA A 597 14.01 24.83 -5.61
CA ALA A 597 15.13 24.09 -5.05
C ALA A 597 14.80 23.68 -3.61
N GLU A 598 15.22 22.49 -3.20
CA GLU A 598 15.08 22.00 -1.83
C GLU A 598 16.35 21.29 -1.36
N ALA A 599 16.60 21.33 -0.05
CA ALA A 599 17.65 20.58 0.61
C ALA A 599 17.10 19.87 1.85
N THR A 600 17.40 18.59 2.02
CA THR A 600 17.09 17.82 3.24
C THR A 600 18.30 17.80 4.15
N ILE A 601 18.13 18.30 5.37
CA ILE A 601 19.18 18.49 6.36
C ILE A 601 18.84 17.69 7.61
N SER A 602 19.86 17.09 8.23
CA SER A 602 19.73 16.35 9.49
C SER A 602 20.75 16.87 10.51
N VAL A 603 20.28 17.17 11.72
CA VAL A 603 21.11 17.61 12.85
C VAL A 603 21.12 16.52 13.91
N ARG A 604 22.31 16.16 14.38
CA ARG A 604 22.48 15.29 15.56
C ARG A 604 22.73 16.17 16.78
N LEU A 605 21.78 16.15 17.72
CA LEU A 605 21.80 17.03 18.89
C LEU A 605 22.66 16.44 20.00
N ALA A 606 23.62 17.21 20.51
CA ALA A 606 24.42 16.86 21.68
C ALA A 606 23.83 17.41 22.99
N ALA A 607 23.02 18.47 22.91
CA ALA A 607 22.41 19.15 24.06
C ALA A 607 21.07 19.81 23.68
N GLY A 608 20.28 20.16 24.71
CA GLY A 608 18.99 20.85 24.57
C GLY A 608 17.85 19.96 24.10
N ILE A 609 16.70 20.58 23.84
CA ILE A 609 15.55 19.93 23.21
C ILE A 609 15.49 20.31 21.71
N PRO A 610 14.82 19.50 20.86
CA PRO A 610 14.67 19.79 19.44
C PRO A 610 14.17 21.21 19.13
N GLU A 611 13.28 21.74 19.98
CA GLU A 611 12.72 23.08 19.83
C GLU A 611 13.78 24.18 19.98
N ASP A 612 14.77 24.03 20.86
CA ASP A 612 15.86 24.99 21.01
C ASP A 612 16.69 25.06 19.71
N THR A 613 16.98 23.90 19.13
CA THR A 613 17.74 23.80 17.88
C THR A 613 16.94 24.33 16.70
N ARG A 614 15.63 24.11 16.69
CA ARG A 614 14.72 24.72 15.71
C ARG A 614 14.81 26.24 15.73
N ILE A 615 14.74 26.85 16.91
CA ILE A 615 14.85 28.31 17.05
C ILE A 615 16.20 28.81 16.54
N ILE A 616 17.30 28.09 16.84
CA ILE A 616 18.64 28.43 16.32
C ILE A 616 18.66 28.40 14.78
N ILE A 617 18.10 27.36 14.17
CA ILE A 617 18.05 27.22 12.71
C ILE A 617 17.17 28.31 12.09
N GLU A 618 15.99 28.58 12.66
CA GLU A 618 15.08 29.63 12.20
C GLU A 618 15.76 31.00 12.23
N ASN A 619 16.45 31.34 13.32
CA ASN A 619 17.22 32.58 13.44
C ASN A 619 18.38 32.66 12.44
N ALA A 620 19.09 31.54 12.19
CA ALA A 620 20.18 31.49 11.23
C ALA A 620 19.70 31.68 9.79
N VAL A 621 18.53 31.13 9.45
CA VAL A 621 17.90 31.38 8.13
C VAL A 621 17.46 32.84 8.03
N GLU A 622 16.73 33.36 9.03
CA GLU A 622 16.23 34.73 9.05
C GLU A 622 17.37 35.76 8.95
N ALA A 623 18.53 35.50 9.55
CA ALA A 623 19.72 36.36 9.46
C ALA A 623 20.23 36.55 8.02
N ILE A 624 19.98 35.58 7.12
CA ILE A 624 20.41 35.62 5.72
C ILE A 624 19.28 36.07 4.80
N THR A 625 18.06 35.57 5.01
CA THR A 625 16.91 35.83 4.13
C THR A 625 16.18 37.12 4.46
N GLY A 626 16.27 37.61 5.70
CA GLY A 626 15.39 38.68 6.19
C GLY A 626 13.91 38.31 6.00
N ASP A 627 13.13 39.26 5.49
CA ASP A 627 11.70 39.10 5.19
C ASP A 627 11.39 38.39 3.84
N ASP A 628 12.38 37.75 3.19
CA ASP A 628 12.16 37.06 1.92
C ASP A 628 11.28 35.81 2.09
N ALA A 629 10.00 35.93 1.73
CA ALA A 629 9.03 34.83 1.77
C ALA A 629 9.34 33.69 0.77
N GLY A 630 10.32 33.85 -0.11
CA GLY A 630 10.73 32.86 -1.10
C GLY A 630 11.55 31.70 -0.53
N VAL A 631 12.15 31.83 0.66
CA VAL A 631 12.95 30.77 1.29
C VAL A 631 12.36 30.45 2.67
N TYR A 632 12.02 29.18 2.92
CA TYR A 632 11.39 28.77 4.16
C TYR A 632 11.82 27.37 4.60
N LEU A 633 11.65 27.11 5.89
CA LEU A 633 11.89 25.81 6.51
C LEU A 633 10.61 24.99 6.54
N ASP A 634 10.70 23.73 6.09
CA ASP A 634 9.63 22.74 6.17
C ASP A 634 10.06 21.62 7.13
N PHE A 635 9.48 21.64 8.33
CA PHE A 635 9.58 20.56 9.29
C PHE A 635 8.45 19.58 8.98
N VAL A 636 8.77 18.53 8.23
CA VAL A 636 7.83 17.53 7.67
C VAL A 636 6.91 16.92 8.73
N ASP A 637 7.30 16.96 10.01
CA ASP A 637 6.42 16.67 11.15
C ASP A 637 6.83 17.51 12.38
N ARG A 638 5.86 18.14 13.06
CA ARG A 638 6.13 19.05 14.19
C ARG A 638 6.66 18.32 15.44
N THR A 639 6.57 16.98 15.46
CA THR A 639 6.99 16.10 16.55
C THR A 639 8.25 15.27 16.25
N SER A 640 8.88 15.44 15.07
CA SER A 640 9.96 14.57 14.56
C SER A 640 11.37 14.86 15.08
N GLY A 641 11.50 15.31 16.33
CA GLY A 641 12.78 15.57 16.97
C GLY A 641 12.97 14.74 18.24
N ALA A 642 14.14 14.15 18.43
CA ALA A 642 14.53 13.44 19.65
C ALA A 642 15.59 14.23 20.41
N SER A 643 15.40 14.41 21.72
CA SER A 643 16.42 14.97 22.62
C SER A 643 17.57 13.97 22.85
N PRO A 644 18.77 14.43 23.23
CA PRO A 644 19.86 13.54 23.64
C PRO A 644 19.43 12.62 24.79
N GLN A 645 19.83 11.34 24.71
CA GLN A 645 19.47 10.33 25.70
C GLN A 645 20.67 9.97 26.59
N TYR A 646 20.39 9.74 27.87
CA TYR A 646 21.37 9.38 28.88
C TYR A 646 20.96 8.08 29.57
N PHE A 647 21.90 7.15 29.70
CA PHE A 647 21.67 5.82 30.23
C PHE A 647 22.50 5.61 31.50
N ASP A 648 22.10 4.61 32.27
CA ASP A 648 22.85 4.13 33.43
C ASP A 648 23.98 3.21 32.93
N ALA A 649 25.15 3.34 33.53
CA ALA A 649 26.36 2.58 33.19
C ALA A 649 27.13 2.18 34.47
N ASP A 650 26.38 1.85 35.52
CA ASP A 650 26.85 1.60 36.89
C ASP A 650 27.16 0.12 37.18
N ILE A 651 27.04 -0.76 36.18
CA ILE A 651 27.28 -2.20 36.33
C ILE A 651 28.71 -2.55 35.90
N ASP A 652 29.45 -3.18 36.81
CA ASP A 652 30.84 -3.59 36.58
C ASP A 652 30.97 -4.67 35.47
N GLY A 653 32.10 -4.63 34.79
CA GLY A 653 32.50 -5.65 33.81
C GLY A 653 32.00 -5.40 32.38
N PHE A 654 31.66 -4.15 32.06
CA PHE A 654 31.43 -3.65 30.71
C PHE A 654 32.35 -2.46 30.45
N ASP A 655 32.82 -2.33 29.21
CA ASP A 655 33.36 -1.06 28.73
C ASP A 655 32.22 -0.06 28.54
N VAL A 656 32.50 1.22 28.79
CA VAL A 656 31.50 2.29 28.68
C VAL A 656 31.86 3.24 27.56
N ILE A 657 30.94 3.44 26.63
CA ILE A 657 31.11 4.28 25.44
C ILE A 657 30.04 5.36 25.35
N ILE A 658 30.32 6.36 24.52
CA ILE A 658 29.37 7.40 24.13
C ILE A 658 29.24 7.34 22.62
N VAL A 659 28.01 7.41 22.11
CA VAL A 659 27.74 7.20 20.69
C VAL A 659 27.05 8.41 20.07
N ASN A 660 27.22 8.59 18.76
CA ASN A 660 26.74 9.78 18.02
C ASN A 660 25.41 9.57 17.30
N TYR A 661 24.90 8.35 17.31
CA TYR A 661 23.64 7.97 16.66
C TYR A 661 22.45 8.05 17.63
N GLY A 662 21.24 7.81 17.12
CA GLY A 662 20.01 7.83 17.91
C GLY A 662 19.47 6.42 18.09
N THR A 663 18.64 6.19 19.11
CA THR A 663 17.96 4.90 19.29
C THR A 663 16.47 5.05 19.61
N ASP A 664 15.76 3.92 19.56
CA ASP A 664 14.36 3.76 19.97
C ASP A 664 14.09 4.16 21.43
N ALA A 665 15.15 4.25 22.25
CA ALA A 665 15.07 4.72 23.62
C ALA A 665 14.42 6.11 23.77
N SER A 666 14.50 6.98 22.75
CA SER A 666 13.81 8.29 22.79
C SER A 666 12.29 8.19 22.62
N SER A 667 11.81 7.08 22.05
CA SER A 667 10.39 6.81 21.80
C SER A 667 9.69 6.19 23.02
N LEU A 668 10.47 5.68 24.00
CA LEU A 668 9.95 5.06 25.20
C LEU A 668 9.64 6.12 26.28
N GLU A 669 8.35 6.35 26.50
CA GLU A 669 7.89 7.17 27.63
C GLU A 669 8.00 6.37 28.94
N ILE A 670 9.02 6.71 29.73
CA ILE A 670 9.32 6.01 30.97
C ILE A 670 8.80 6.82 32.14
N HIS A 671 7.90 6.21 32.92
CA HIS A 671 7.34 6.79 34.13
C HIS A 671 8.02 6.21 35.37
N ASP A 672 8.62 7.08 36.20
CA ASP A 672 9.17 6.67 37.49
C ASP A 672 8.06 6.17 38.43
N GLN A 673 8.31 5.06 39.12
CA GLN A 673 7.35 4.51 40.08
C GLN A 673 7.55 5.16 41.47
N GLY A 674 6.89 6.29 41.68
CA GLY A 674 6.94 7.01 42.94
C GLY A 674 8.33 7.63 43.19
N THR A 675 9.09 7.08 44.13
CA THR A 675 10.46 7.54 44.44
C THR A 675 11.56 6.70 43.79
N GLN A 676 11.21 5.61 43.09
CA GLN A 676 12.17 4.74 42.42
C GLN A 676 12.27 5.10 40.94
N ARG A 677 13.45 5.54 40.53
CA ARG A 677 13.78 5.82 39.13
C ARG A 677 14.00 4.52 38.37
N VAL A 678 13.41 4.40 37.18
CA VAL A 678 13.66 3.28 36.28
C VAL A 678 15.07 3.40 35.69
N ARG A 679 15.87 2.33 35.82
CA ARG A 679 17.22 2.28 35.24
C ARG A 679 17.18 1.91 33.77
N ARG A 680 18.05 2.50 32.96
CA ARG A 680 18.06 2.32 31.50
C ARG A 680 19.45 1.92 31.03
N TYR A 681 19.55 0.80 30.33
CA TYR A 681 20.82 0.30 29.80
C TYR A 681 20.68 0.07 28.29
N LEU A 682 21.67 0.50 27.51
CA LEU A 682 21.77 0.23 26.08
C LEU A 682 23.01 -0.61 25.81
N TYR A 683 22.81 -1.81 25.26
CA TYR A 683 23.81 -2.85 25.10
C TYR A 683 23.43 -3.80 23.95
N GLY A 684 24.40 -4.21 23.14
CA GLY A 684 24.23 -5.25 22.11
C GLY A 684 25.54 -5.67 21.43
N PRO A 685 25.57 -6.85 20.78
CA PRO A 685 26.69 -7.32 19.97
C PRO A 685 26.79 -6.60 18.61
N GLY A 686 27.95 -6.68 17.98
CA GLY A 686 28.19 -6.14 16.63
C GLY A 686 28.64 -4.68 16.64
N SER A 687 29.10 -4.21 15.48
CA SER A 687 29.62 -2.84 15.31
C SER A 687 28.70 -2.02 14.45
N ILE A 688 28.45 -0.76 14.86
CA ILE A 688 27.71 0.20 14.05
C ILE A 688 28.38 0.46 12.69
N HIS A 689 29.70 0.29 12.61
CA HIS A 689 30.44 0.45 11.36
C HIS A 689 30.12 -0.63 10.32
N ALA A 690 29.57 -1.77 10.74
CA ALA A 690 29.14 -2.86 9.88
C ALA A 690 27.64 -2.82 9.57
N ALA A 691 26.84 -2.11 10.37
CA ALA A 691 25.40 -1.98 10.17
C ALA A 691 25.09 -1.36 8.80
N HIS A 692 23.98 -1.79 8.20
CA HIS A 692 23.52 -1.40 6.86
C HIS A 692 24.46 -1.75 5.68
N GLY A 693 25.69 -2.19 5.94
CA GLY A 693 26.67 -2.58 4.92
C GLY A 693 26.42 -3.96 4.32
N ASP A 694 27.10 -4.25 3.19
CA ASP A 694 27.04 -5.55 2.50
C ASP A 694 27.75 -6.68 3.26
N ASN A 695 28.69 -6.31 4.15
CA ASN A 695 29.53 -7.23 4.93
C ASN A 695 29.12 -7.29 6.40
N GLU A 696 27.84 -7.03 6.69
CA GLU A 696 27.31 -7.11 8.05
C GLU A 696 27.53 -8.51 8.63
N ALA A 697 28.22 -8.58 9.77
CA ALA A 697 28.64 -9.84 10.38
C ALA A 697 28.97 -9.69 11.86
N ILE A 698 28.85 -10.79 12.61
CA ILE A 698 29.32 -10.94 13.98
C ILE A 698 29.98 -12.31 14.17
N THR A 699 30.82 -12.46 15.19
CA THR A 699 31.34 -13.77 15.59
C THR A 699 30.37 -14.50 16.52
N VAL A 700 30.42 -15.83 16.52
CA VAL A 700 29.68 -16.65 17.51
C VAL A 700 30.17 -16.34 18.93
N GLY A 701 31.46 -16.02 19.10
CA GLY A 701 32.02 -15.61 20.38
C GLY A 701 31.37 -14.33 20.92
N GLU A 702 31.20 -13.32 20.07
CA GLU A 702 30.51 -12.08 20.43
C GLU A 702 29.04 -12.31 20.78
N LEU A 703 28.33 -13.17 20.04
CA LEU A 703 26.95 -13.52 20.35
C LEU A 703 26.82 -14.23 21.71
N GLU A 704 27.71 -15.18 22.01
CA GLU A 704 27.74 -15.88 23.29
C GLU A 704 28.10 -14.94 24.45
N GLU A 705 28.99 -13.97 24.23
CA GLU A 705 29.31 -12.96 25.24
C GLU A 705 28.15 -11.97 25.45
N ALA A 706 27.42 -11.60 24.40
CA ALA A 706 26.20 -10.80 24.52
C ALA A 706 25.14 -11.46 25.41
N VAL A 707 24.92 -12.76 25.27
CA VAL A 707 24.00 -13.52 26.16
C VAL A 707 24.43 -13.38 27.63
N ARG A 708 25.73 -13.52 27.91
CA ARG A 708 26.28 -13.35 29.28
C ARG A 708 26.12 -11.92 29.76
N GLY A 709 26.32 -10.94 28.89
CA GLY A 709 26.14 -9.52 29.17
C GLY A 709 24.70 -9.21 29.59
N TYR A 710 23.71 -9.58 28.77
CA TYR A 710 22.29 -9.42 29.12
C TYR A 710 21.94 -10.13 30.42
N LYS A 711 22.43 -11.36 30.65
CA LYS A 711 22.19 -12.09 31.91
C LYS A 711 22.75 -11.35 33.12
N ARG A 712 23.94 -10.74 32.99
CA ARG A 712 24.56 -9.92 34.06
C ARG A 712 23.71 -8.68 34.34
N LEU A 713 23.21 -8.00 33.31
CA LEU A 713 22.34 -6.83 33.46
C LEU A 713 21.02 -7.20 34.15
N ILE A 714 20.35 -8.27 33.69
CA ILE A 714 19.12 -8.76 34.31
C ILE A 714 19.35 -9.10 35.79
N SER A 715 20.43 -9.81 36.11
CA SER A 715 20.77 -10.22 37.48
C SER A 715 21.19 -9.07 38.40
N ALA A 716 21.57 -7.92 37.85
CA ALA A 716 21.94 -6.75 38.64
C ALA A 716 20.73 -5.87 39.01
N VAL A 717 19.61 -6.04 38.29
CA VAL A 717 18.39 -5.25 38.43
C VAL A 717 17.27 -6.03 39.15
N LEU A 718 17.24 -7.36 38.99
CA LEU A 718 16.46 -8.29 39.83
C LEU A 718 17.12 -8.49 41.20
#